data_AF-A0A8J7JPC0-F1
#
_entry.id   AF-A0A8J7JPC0-F1
#
_cell.length_a   1.000
_cell.length_b   1.000
_cell.length_c   1.000
_cell.angle_alpha   90.00
_cell.angle_beta   90.00
_cell.angle_gamma   90.00
#
_symmetry.space_group_name_H-M   'P 1'
#
loop_
_entity.id
_entity.type
_entity.pdbx_description
1 polymer ?
#
loop_
_entity_poly.entity_id
_entity_poly.type
_entity_poly.pdbx_seq_one_letter_code
_entity_poly.pdbx_strand_id
1 'polypeptide(L)'
;MSPTTTTQLIQQLYRLILHEHQQLYAVWQAADMLQSQYEKVLTADIVEAHLQGRQTISVRLLQPGTSTAKAGCIDFDAPKDGSDHDALQAVLTQAQRVQTAATDRGLSTYLEFSGRRGFHLWLFSEAPLPGITWIKALKNLCYLSGYKPKEIYPATATIADDGKASGRPIRLPCGIHQISGKRNGFLPETVEWVDGYPIVPENQVALMADVQQVSAAAIAQLAEEKLQEPEKRKVVVDSSSNSAGSAPNLQSKIQNLKSADFSVLAPDEHPVCIHYLMNKGAPTDQDYNSVNLTLSRYAITRGCDRNQIESLAEKMAQASEHHPTSKLTVDAKLRNFHGAYASARRNPQDYQWSCSYVRASQELVNCGGCTGYACPFWQWDRPDGDNEAARRAERELLAYILLHPEAGMQEALGIDLPAEGFISTCQSLEGEKASLYLHRMIWEALVRLETDGRELIPSLILSQLEQVPEERFALSTGVINQVATYLDEWLQMSSCSWDTFVEHLTKVRDTGLRLLAKEQATTATELLGDRLQPVTETLETLINKSQNLQRRSASQTLPMVAYSQDLVRDLFGQPQTAIPTPAHWLNHALNGGLHPGRLYVIGAPPGSGKTTWCAWCADEAAKARTPVLYVSFEMGRQQLWVSALSRLAGLNSGLIESKQWDDPDYANTQWLKQQVAQAIRAYDQQIAEHLTILEAGPEVTVAHLKGVIAQVRRTANLSKNAPVLVVVDYLQLMCCGDEKLDSGANEVLRVSRVATGLKQLARDTNTAVVAISDINKAAYQEALRTGTLDMGALRDSFKIAHAADCIMLLQTGKAQRGNDQPKDQVDLLEERYAGNHLKLRQLQDVRTRFPLNEKAKATYARLSLLKNRGGMTAEPMFVYERAYHRFIPVDLDLGGDNEFEDL
;
A
#
# COMPACT_ATOMS: atom_id res chain seq x y z
N MET A 1 -14.99 14.67 51.13
CA MET A 1 -13.94 15.71 51.07
C MET A 1 -14.58 17.07 51.25
N SER A 2 -13.91 18.02 51.92
CA SER A 2 -14.44 19.39 52.03
C SER A 2 -14.33 20.13 50.68
N PRO A 3 -15.16 21.15 50.40
CA PRO A 3 -15.04 21.98 49.18
C PRO A 3 -13.67 22.65 49.05
N THR A 4 -13.09 23.08 50.18
CA THR A 4 -11.74 23.69 50.24
C THR A 4 -10.67 22.69 49.80
N THR A 5 -10.70 21.45 50.34
CA THR A 5 -9.74 20.40 49.97
C THR A 5 -9.88 20.00 48.49
N THR A 6 -11.10 19.97 47.97
CA THR A 6 -11.39 19.64 46.57
C THR A 6 -10.81 20.70 45.63
N THR A 7 -11.01 21.98 45.96
CA THR A 7 -10.45 23.11 45.20
C THR A 7 -8.92 23.08 45.17
N GLN A 8 -8.29 22.80 46.32
CA GLN A 8 -6.84 22.68 46.42
C GLN A 8 -6.30 21.51 45.56
N LEU A 9 -6.97 20.35 45.56
CA LEU A 9 -6.54 19.24 44.69
C LEU A 9 -6.69 19.55 43.20
N ILE A 10 -7.76 20.23 42.79
CA ILE A 10 -7.92 20.67 41.40
C ILE A 10 -6.73 21.57 41.02
N GLN A 11 -6.39 22.56 41.85
CA GLN A 11 -5.24 23.42 41.61
C GLN A 11 -3.93 22.63 41.49
N GLN A 12 -3.70 21.62 42.33
CA GLN A 12 -2.51 20.77 42.24
C GLN A 12 -2.49 19.92 40.97
N LEU A 13 -3.63 19.37 40.55
CA LEU A 13 -3.74 18.61 39.29
C LEU A 13 -3.44 19.49 38.07
N TYR A 14 -3.92 20.75 38.05
CA TYR A 14 -3.58 21.69 36.99
C TYR A 14 -2.12 22.14 37.04
N ARG A 15 -1.57 22.31 38.25
CA ARG A 15 -0.15 22.64 38.42
C ARG A 15 0.75 21.57 37.82
N LEU A 16 0.48 20.30 38.14
CA LEU A 16 1.36 19.16 37.87
C LEU A 16 1.07 18.44 36.54
N ILE A 17 -0.19 18.24 36.19
CA ILE A 17 -0.61 17.35 35.10
C ILE A 17 -1.35 18.13 34.00
N LEU A 18 -2.39 18.90 34.36
CA LEU A 18 -3.34 19.52 33.44
C LEU A 18 -2.95 20.98 33.18
N HIS A 19 -2.16 21.26 32.14
CA HIS A 19 -1.49 22.56 32.04
C HIS A 19 -2.18 23.62 31.16
N GLU A 20 -3.20 23.24 30.40
CA GLU A 20 -4.05 24.16 29.60
C GLU A 20 -5.53 23.78 29.70
N HIS A 21 -6.42 24.74 29.42
CA HIS A 21 -7.88 24.58 29.53
C HIS A 21 -8.52 23.73 28.41
N GLN A 22 -7.74 23.23 27.44
CA GLN A 22 -8.24 22.41 26.33
C GLN A 22 -7.89 20.92 26.45
N GLN A 23 -7.47 20.46 27.64
CA GLN A 23 -7.13 19.04 27.84
C GLN A 23 -8.33 18.15 27.54
N LEU A 24 -8.10 17.05 26.81
CA LEU A 24 -9.14 16.10 26.50
C LEU A 24 -9.22 14.97 27.52
N TYR A 25 -10.44 14.59 27.87
CA TYR A 25 -10.71 13.49 28.79
C TYR A 25 -11.71 12.47 28.24
N ALA A 26 -11.66 11.26 28.80
CA ALA A 26 -12.59 10.18 28.59
C ALA A 26 -13.16 9.70 29.94
N VAL A 27 -14.43 9.30 29.96
CA VAL A 27 -15.10 8.77 31.16
C VAL A 27 -15.14 7.24 31.10
N TRP A 28 -14.82 6.60 32.22
CA TRP A 28 -15.00 5.15 32.38
C TRP A 28 -16.48 4.83 32.65
N GLN A 29 -17.10 4.01 31.80
CA GLN A 29 -18.38 3.37 32.10
C GLN A 29 -18.14 1.89 32.47
N ALA A 30 -19.00 1.35 33.32
CA ALA A 30 -18.82 0.09 34.06
C ALA A 30 -18.19 -1.07 33.26
N ALA A 31 -17.28 -1.81 33.93
CA ALA A 31 -16.65 -3.07 33.55
C ALA A 31 -16.15 -3.16 32.08
N ASP A 32 -14.89 -2.77 31.88
CA ASP A 32 -14.05 -3.07 30.70
C ASP A 32 -14.35 -2.35 29.36
N MET A 33 -15.19 -1.31 29.33
CA MET A 33 -15.29 -0.44 28.14
C MET A 33 -14.96 1.02 28.45
N LEU A 34 -13.76 1.44 28.04
CA LEU A 34 -13.51 2.83 27.67
C LEU A 34 -14.38 3.11 26.42
N GLN A 35 -15.56 3.71 26.61
CA GLN A 35 -16.31 4.24 25.48
C GLN A 35 -15.47 5.35 24.87
N SER A 36 -14.88 5.08 23.70
CA SER A 36 -14.24 6.08 22.82
C SER A 36 -15.28 7.00 22.18
N GLN A 37 -16.26 7.47 22.95
CA GLN A 37 -17.28 8.37 22.47
C GLN A 37 -17.16 9.69 23.22
N TYR A 38 -16.58 10.64 22.49
CA TYR A 38 -16.42 12.07 22.79
C TYR A 38 -15.28 12.38 23.76
N GLU A 39 -14.06 12.47 23.22
CA GLU A 39 -12.98 13.25 23.84
C GLU A 39 -13.48 14.69 23.95
N LYS A 40 -13.91 15.09 25.15
CA LYS A 40 -14.43 16.42 25.45
C LYS A 40 -13.36 17.25 26.13
N VAL A 41 -13.49 18.57 26.03
CA VAL A 41 -12.68 19.51 26.80
C VAL A 41 -12.96 19.32 28.29
N LEU A 42 -11.90 19.11 29.06
CA LEU A 42 -11.93 18.89 30.50
C LEU A 42 -12.29 20.20 31.23
N THR A 43 -13.31 20.14 32.07
CA THR A 43 -13.72 21.27 32.93
C THR A 43 -13.42 20.98 34.40
N ALA A 44 -13.36 22.02 35.23
CA ALA A 44 -13.14 21.88 36.68
C ALA A 44 -14.21 21.00 37.35
N ASP A 45 -15.48 21.12 36.94
CA ASP A 45 -16.60 20.31 37.47
C ASP A 45 -16.40 18.81 37.21
N ILE A 46 -15.80 18.46 36.06
CA ILE A 46 -15.50 17.08 35.70
C ILE A 46 -14.38 16.51 36.58
N VAL A 47 -13.35 17.32 36.85
CA VAL A 47 -12.27 16.96 37.78
C VAL A 47 -12.81 16.83 39.21
N GLU A 48 -13.69 17.73 39.65
CA GLU A 48 -14.35 17.63 40.95
C GLU A 48 -15.14 16.31 41.08
N ALA A 49 -15.94 15.97 40.07
CA ALA A 49 -16.69 14.72 40.06
C ALA A 49 -15.77 13.49 40.07
N HIS A 50 -14.56 13.58 39.51
CA HIS A 50 -13.54 12.55 39.62
C HIS A 50 -13.00 12.39 41.04
N LEU A 51 -12.61 13.49 41.69
CA LEU A 51 -12.09 13.51 43.06
C LEU A 51 -13.10 13.04 44.10
N GLN A 52 -14.38 13.31 43.85
CA GLN A 52 -15.50 12.86 44.69
C GLN A 52 -15.90 11.40 44.42
N GLY A 53 -15.28 10.74 43.44
CA GLY A 53 -15.60 9.36 43.06
C GLY A 53 -16.94 9.18 42.35
N ARG A 54 -17.60 10.27 41.94
CA ARG A 54 -18.85 10.23 41.16
C ARG A 54 -18.62 9.68 39.76
N GLN A 55 -17.42 9.87 39.21
CA GLN A 55 -16.99 9.31 37.93
C GLN A 55 -15.48 9.04 37.95
N THR A 56 -14.98 8.19 37.06
CA THR A 56 -13.53 8.02 36.87
C THR A 56 -13.17 8.45 35.47
N ILE A 57 -12.23 9.40 35.39
CA ILE A 57 -11.79 9.95 34.12
C ILE A 57 -10.36 9.54 33.82
N SER A 58 -10.08 9.37 32.53
CA SER A 58 -8.73 9.31 32.00
C SER A 58 -8.48 10.54 31.14
N VAL A 59 -7.26 11.05 31.19
CA VAL A 59 -6.82 12.21 30.41
C VAL A 59 -5.73 11.80 29.43
N ARG A 60 -5.71 12.45 28.26
CA ARG A 60 -4.49 12.44 27.44
C ARG A 60 -3.57 13.50 28.00
N LEU A 61 -2.28 13.18 28.21
CA LEU A 61 -1.33 14.16 28.74
C LEU A 61 -0.97 15.24 27.71
N LEU A 62 -0.98 14.88 26.41
CA LEU A 62 -0.75 15.84 25.33
C LEU A 62 -1.96 16.76 25.12
N GLN A 63 -1.67 18.04 24.92
CA GLN A 63 -2.66 19.05 24.53
C GLN A 63 -2.85 19.06 23.00
N PRO A 64 -4.11 19.10 22.51
CA PRO A 64 -4.42 19.47 21.12
C PRO A 64 -3.79 20.82 20.74
N GLY A 65 -3.44 21.00 19.47
CA GLY A 65 -2.75 22.20 18.98
C GLY A 65 -1.25 22.27 19.30
N THR A 66 -0.84 22.04 20.57
CA THR A 66 0.58 22.18 20.95
C THR A 66 1.35 20.87 20.98
N SER A 67 0.68 19.72 21.15
CA SER A 67 1.30 18.41 21.34
C SER A 67 2.35 18.40 22.47
N THR A 68 2.09 19.16 23.53
CA THR A 68 2.94 19.24 24.72
C THR A 68 2.27 18.68 25.97
N ALA A 69 3.07 18.18 26.91
CA ALA A 69 2.61 17.69 28.21
C ALA A 69 3.48 18.25 29.35
N LYS A 70 2.87 18.46 30.52
CA LYS A 70 3.58 18.84 31.76
C LYS A 70 4.06 17.66 32.59
N ALA A 71 3.56 16.47 32.29
CA ALA A 71 3.88 15.27 33.02
C ALA A 71 4.20 14.12 32.07
N GLY A 72 5.10 13.24 32.49
CA GLY A 72 5.32 11.93 31.93
C GLY A 72 5.07 10.87 33.00
N CYS A 73 4.60 9.70 32.59
CA CYS A 73 4.30 8.60 33.50
C CYS A 73 4.73 7.25 32.91
N ILE A 74 5.28 6.38 33.75
CA ILE A 74 5.57 4.98 33.42
C ILE A 74 4.59 4.10 34.20
N ASP A 75 3.92 3.19 33.51
CA ASP A 75 2.96 2.27 34.12
C ASP A 75 3.62 0.92 34.48
N PHE A 76 3.37 0.49 35.72
CA PHE A 76 3.88 -0.74 36.31
C PHE A 76 2.71 -1.60 36.74
N ASP A 77 2.36 -2.58 35.91
CA ASP A 77 1.21 -3.46 36.14
C ASP A 77 1.63 -4.89 36.49
N ALA A 78 1.03 -5.47 37.53
CA ALA A 78 1.13 -6.89 37.85
C ALA A 78 0.46 -7.75 36.75
N PRO A 79 0.80 -9.05 36.64
CA PRO A 79 0.09 -9.99 35.76
C PRO A 79 -1.42 -9.99 36.03
N LYS A 80 -2.24 -10.34 35.03
CA LYS A 80 -3.72 -10.22 35.11
C LYS A 80 -4.33 -11.00 36.29
N ASP A 81 -3.64 -12.04 36.75
CA ASP A 81 -4.07 -13.00 37.77
C ASP A 81 -3.45 -12.68 39.15
N GLY A 82 -2.50 -11.74 39.23
CA GLY A 82 -1.77 -11.37 40.43
C GLY A 82 -2.25 -10.05 41.00
N SER A 83 -3.25 -10.08 41.88
CA SER A 83 -3.62 -8.96 42.75
C SER A 83 -3.32 -9.25 44.23
N ASP A 84 -2.47 -10.24 44.50
CA ASP A 84 -2.00 -10.53 45.83
C ASP A 84 -0.87 -9.57 46.24
N HIS A 85 -0.62 -9.52 47.55
CA HIS A 85 0.35 -8.62 48.16
C HIS A 85 1.75 -8.78 47.54
N ASP A 86 2.18 -10.02 47.30
CA ASP A 86 3.51 -10.34 46.78
C ASP A 86 3.71 -9.83 45.35
N ALA A 87 2.69 -9.95 44.49
CA ALA A 87 2.74 -9.40 43.14
C ALA A 87 2.84 -7.86 43.16
N LEU A 88 2.06 -7.18 44.00
CA LEU A 88 2.14 -5.73 44.13
C LEU A 88 3.48 -5.27 44.74
N GLN A 89 4.02 -6.00 45.70
CA GLN A 89 5.33 -5.71 46.29
C GLN A 89 6.47 -5.86 45.26
N ALA A 90 6.40 -6.88 44.40
CA ALA A 90 7.35 -7.06 43.31
C ALA A 90 7.30 -5.92 42.28
N VAL A 91 6.09 -5.46 41.94
CA VAL A 91 5.89 -4.34 41.02
C VAL A 91 6.37 -3.02 41.65
N LEU A 92 6.08 -2.79 42.94
CA LEU A 92 6.62 -1.65 43.70
C LEU A 92 8.14 -1.61 43.65
N THR A 93 8.79 -2.76 43.85
CA THR A 93 10.26 -2.89 43.80
C THR A 93 10.81 -2.50 42.41
N GLN A 94 10.10 -2.82 41.32
CA GLN A 94 10.49 -2.41 39.98
C GLN A 94 10.34 -0.90 39.77
N ALA A 95 9.23 -0.32 40.24
CA ALA A 95 9.01 1.13 40.16
C ALA A 95 10.07 1.90 40.96
N GLN A 96 10.39 1.44 42.17
CA GLN A 96 11.44 2.01 43.02
C GLN A 96 12.83 1.95 42.36
N ARG A 97 13.15 0.89 41.61
CA ARG A 97 14.40 0.83 40.83
C ARG A 97 14.49 1.92 39.76
N VAL A 98 13.38 2.20 39.09
CA VAL A 98 13.31 3.27 38.07
C VAL A 98 13.39 4.64 38.73
N GLN A 99 12.75 4.79 39.90
CA GLN A 99 12.86 5.99 40.74
C GLN A 99 14.30 6.23 41.19
N THR A 100 15.04 5.21 41.63
CA THR A 100 16.48 5.34 41.94
C THR A 100 17.29 5.82 40.74
N ALA A 101 17.07 5.24 39.55
CA ALA A 101 17.76 5.67 38.34
C ALA A 101 17.46 7.14 37.95
N ALA A 102 16.30 7.66 38.36
CA ALA A 102 15.90 9.06 38.18
C ALA A 102 16.63 9.96 39.18
N THR A 103 16.62 9.57 40.46
CA THR A 103 17.30 10.28 41.54
C THR A 103 18.81 10.37 41.30
N ASP A 104 19.44 9.32 40.77
CA ASP A 104 20.86 9.32 40.39
C ASP A 104 21.21 10.39 39.33
N ARG A 105 20.19 10.89 38.61
CA ARG A 105 20.31 11.97 37.61
C ARG A 105 19.76 13.30 38.10
N GLY A 106 19.46 13.41 39.39
CA GLY A 106 18.86 14.61 39.98
C GLY A 106 17.41 14.87 39.54
N LEU A 107 16.69 13.82 39.11
CA LEU A 107 15.30 13.93 38.68
C LEU A 107 14.37 13.41 39.78
N SER A 108 13.47 14.27 40.26
CA SER A 108 12.46 13.89 41.25
C SER A 108 11.29 13.17 40.59
N THR A 109 10.98 11.95 41.04
CA THR A 109 9.83 11.14 40.56
C THR A 109 8.95 10.68 41.71
N TYR A 110 7.66 10.52 41.44
CA TYR A 110 6.63 10.31 42.46
C TYR A 110 5.75 9.11 42.14
N LEU A 111 5.51 8.27 43.14
CA LEU A 111 4.77 7.03 42.96
C LEU A 111 3.28 7.23 43.27
N GLU A 112 2.41 6.75 42.39
CA GLU A 112 0.96 6.69 42.58
C GLU A 112 0.49 5.24 42.53
N PHE A 113 -0.34 4.83 43.50
CA PHE A 113 -1.04 3.56 43.40
C PHE A 113 -2.23 3.67 42.43
N SER A 114 -2.28 2.83 41.39
CA SER A 114 -3.33 2.85 40.35
C SER A 114 -4.75 2.53 40.84
N GLY A 115 -4.86 2.02 42.08
CA GLY A 115 -6.11 1.61 42.72
C GLY A 115 -6.42 0.11 42.57
N ARG A 116 -5.67 -0.68 41.79
CA ARG A 116 -5.95 -2.13 41.65
C ARG A 116 -4.70 -3.01 41.51
N ARG A 117 -4.02 -3.00 40.36
CA ARG A 117 -3.00 -4.01 40.00
C ARG A 117 -1.60 -3.43 39.76
N GLY A 118 -1.38 -2.15 40.02
CA GLY A 118 -0.14 -1.52 39.59
C GLY A 118 0.13 -0.16 40.21
N PHE A 119 1.25 0.41 39.79
CA PHE A 119 1.72 1.72 40.20
C PHE A 119 2.06 2.56 38.97
N HIS A 120 1.89 3.86 39.09
CA HIS A 120 2.33 4.85 38.12
C HIS A 120 3.51 5.61 38.70
N LEU A 121 4.62 5.70 37.96
CA LEU A 121 5.74 6.55 38.33
C LEU A 121 5.69 7.82 37.51
N TRP A 122 5.43 8.94 38.19
CA TRP A 122 5.26 10.25 37.59
C TRP A 122 6.52 11.09 37.65
N LEU A 123 6.80 11.78 36.56
CA LEU A 123 7.80 12.83 36.44
C LEU A 123 7.10 14.10 35.94
N PHE A 124 7.30 15.22 36.63
CA PHE A 124 6.62 16.48 36.34
C PHE A 124 7.62 17.53 35.87
N SER A 125 7.24 18.34 34.89
CA SER A 125 8.07 19.42 34.38
C SER A 125 7.53 20.80 34.75
N GLU A 126 8.44 21.75 34.97
CA GLU A 126 8.12 23.15 35.24
C GLU A 126 7.39 23.81 34.06
N ALA A 127 7.76 23.40 32.83
CA ALA A 127 7.18 23.88 31.58
C ALA A 127 6.70 22.71 30.71
N PRO A 128 5.67 22.90 29.88
CA PRO A 128 5.23 21.87 28.94
C PRO A 128 6.34 21.47 27.95
N LEU A 129 6.53 20.17 27.77
CA LEU A 129 7.52 19.61 26.84
C LEU A 129 6.83 18.86 25.69
N PRO A 130 7.42 18.84 24.48
CA PRO A 130 6.91 18.03 23.37
C PRO A 130 6.79 16.55 23.74
N GLY A 131 5.75 15.88 23.24
CA GLY A 131 5.52 14.45 23.54
C GLY A 131 6.70 13.53 23.21
N ILE A 132 7.43 13.82 22.13
CA ILE A 132 8.63 13.05 21.76
C ILE A 132 9.75 13.13 22.82
N THR A 133 9.90 14.29 23.48
CA THR A 133 10.90 14.50 24.53
C THR A 133 10.56 13.63 25.74
N TRP A 134 9.29 13.63 26.16
CA TRP A 134 8.82 12.75 27.22
C TRP A 134 9.04 11.27 26.90
N ILE A 135 8.67 10.81 25.70
CA ILE A 135 8.84 9.41 25.30
C ILE A 135 10.29 8.97 25.38
N LYS A 136 11.22 9.78 24.87
CA LYS A 136 12.66 9.49 24.90
C LYS A 136 13.19 9.48 26.34
N ALA A 137 12.87 10.51 27.13
CA ALA A 137 13.29 10.63 28.52
C ALA A 137 12.83 9.41 29.36
N LEU A 138 11.54 9.05 29.29
CA LEU A 138 11.00 7.92 30.04
C LEU A 138 11.58 6.58 29.58
N LYS A 139 11.79 6.38 28.26
CA LYS A 139 12.45 5.17 27.74
C LYS A 139 13.90 5.05 28.21
N ASN A 140 14.66 6.15 28.19
CA ASN A 140 16.01 6.18 28.70
C ASN A 140 16.02 5.85 30.20
N LEU A 141 15.10 6.42 30.98
CA LEU A 141 14.97 6.11 32.41
C LEU A 141 14.68 4.63 32.69
N CYS A 142 13.77 4.01 31.92
CA CYS A 142 13.50 2.59 32.02
C CYS A 142 14.73 1.75 31.62
N TYR A 143 15.41 2.14 30.54
CA TYR A 143 16.62 1.45 30.09
C TYR A 143 17.71 1.45 31.16
N LEU A 144 17.94 2.60 31.79
CA LEU A 144 18.95 2.78 32.83
C LEU A 144 18.71 1.96 34.08
N SER A 145 17.44 1.73 34.41
CA SER A 145 17.06 0.86 35.52
C SER A 145 17.00 -0.63 35.14
N GLY A 146 17.20 -0.96 33.85
CA GLY A 146 17.04 -2.31 33.31
C GLY A 146 15.57 -2.76 33.26
N TYR A 147 14.64 -1.82 33.30
CA TYR A 147 13.21 -2.07 33.21
C TYR A 147 12.73 -1.95 31.77
N LYS A 148 11.87 -2.88 31.32
CA LYS A 148 11.21 -2.80 30.03
C LYS A 148 9.75 -2.39 30.26
N PRO A 149 9.36 -1.14 29.96
CA PRO A 149 8.04 -0.66 30.29
C PRO A 149 6.97 -1.34 29.43
N LYS A 150 5.83 -1.66 30.05
CA LYS A 150 4.64 -2.11 29.32
C LYS A 150 3.99 -0.95 28.60
N GLU A 151 3.76 0.15 29.33
CA GLU A 151 3.18 1.38 28.82
C GLU A 151 3.90 2.60 29.42
N ILE A 152 4.00 3.66 28.62
CA ILE A 152 4.47 4.98 29.04
C ILE A 152 3.51 6.03 28.49
N TYR A 153 3.41 7.15 29.20
CA TYR A 153 2.51 8.24 28.89
C TYR A 153 3.31 9.55 28.86
N PRO A 154 3.17 10.37 27.80
CA PRO A 154 2.32 10.18 26.63
C PRO A 154 2.77 8.98 25.76
N ALA A 155 1.78 8.25 25.22
CA ALA A 155 2.01 7.07 24.38
C ALA A 155 2.46 7.43 22.95
N THR A 156 2.17 8.66 22.52
CA THR A 156 2.49 9.21 21.20
C THR A 156 3.23 10.53 21.32
N ALA A 157 3.92 10.92 20.25
CA ALA A 157 4.64 12.19 20.21
C ALA A 157 3.72 13.40 19.94
N THR A 158 2.61 13.17 19.25
CA THR A 158 1.68 14.20 18.76
C THR A 158 0.23 13.77 18.98
N ILE A 159 -0.66 14.74 19.07
CA ILE A 159 -2.12 14.57 19.12
C ILE A 159 -2.77 15.52 18.10
N ALA A 160 -3.77 15.03 17.36
CA ALA A 160 -4.51 15.83 16.41
C ALA A 160 -5.45 16.82 17.11
N ASP A 161 -5.86 17.88 16.43
CA ASP A 161 -6.75 18.92 16.98
C ASP A 161 -8.15 18.39 17.33
N ASP A 162 -8.59 17.30 16.67
CA ASP A 162 -9.83 16.60 17.00
C ASP A 162 -9.68 15.62 18.18
N GLY A 163 -8.50 15.60 18.81
CA GLY A 163 -8.15 14.77 19.95
C GLY A 163 -7.63 13.38 19.65
N LYS A 164 -7.79 12.92 18.40
CA LYS A 164 -7.43 11.56 18.04
C LYS A 164 -5.91 11.38 18.10
N ALA A 165 -5.48 10.54 19.02
CA ALA A 165 -4.13 10.01 19.09
C ALA A 165 -4.16 8.49 19.33
N SER A 166 -3.14 7.78 18.83
CA SER A 166 -2.91 6.39 19.23
C SER A 166 -2.53 6.30 20.71
N GLY A 167 -2.77 5.14 21.33
CA GLY A 167 -2.55 4.94 22.77
C GLY A 167 -3.74 5.33 23.65
N ARG A 168 -3.85 4.65 24.80
CA ARG A 168 -4.94 4.86 25.77
C ARG A 168 -4.69 6.16 26.56
N PRO A 169 -5.74 6.82 27.08
CA PRO A 169 -5.57 7.91 28.04
C PRO A 169 -5.25 7.35 29.43
N ILE A 170 -4.38 8.03 30.19
CA ILE A 170 -4.02 7.63 31.56
C ILE A 170 -5.10 8.07 32.54
N ARG A 171 -5.42 7.23 33.53
CA ARG A 171 -6.38 7.60 34.58
C ARG A 171 -5.83 8.75 35.40
N LEU A 172 -6.66 9.76 35.67
CA LEU A 172 -6.24 10.88 36.51
C LEU A 172 -6.06 10.41 37.98
N PRO A 173 -5.04 10.91 38.73
CA PRO A 173 -4.86 10.57 40.14
C PRO A 173 -5.95 11.11 41.07
N CYS A 174 -5.99 10.58 42.30
CA CYS A 174 -6.83 11.04 43.42
C CYS A 174 -8.35 10.75 43.30
N GLY A 175 -8.77 9.91 42.36
CA GLY A 175 -10.15 9.44 42.23
C GLY A 175 -10.41 8.07 42.88
N ILE A 176 -11.53 7.45 42.51
CA ILE A 176 -11.89 6.09 42.93
C ILE A 176 -11.78 5.14 41.73
N HIS A 177 -11.12 4.01 41.90
CA HIS A 177 -11.06 2.97 40.89
C HIS A 177 -12.40 2.24 40.83
N GLN A 178 -13.12 2.31 39.70
CA GLN A 178 -14.49 1.78 39.60
C GLN A 178 -14.61 0.26 39.88
N ILE A 179 -13.61 -0.54 39.48
CA ILE A 179 -13.65 -1.99 39.71
C ILE A 179 -13.27 -2.39 41.15
N SER A 180 -12.19 -1.86 41.72
CA SER A 180 -11.75 -2.25 43.07
C SER A 180 -12.43 -1.46 44.18
N GLY A 181 -13.09 -0.33 43.87
CA GLY A 181 -13.63 0.61 44.84
C GLY A 181 -12.56 1.37 45.65
N LYS A 182 -11.27 1.14 45.39
CA LYS A 182 -10.17 1.77 46.14
C LYS A 182 -9.77 3.10 45.53
N ARG A 183 -9.31 4.02 46.37
CA ARG A 183 -8.78 5.32 45.93
C ARG A 183 -7.44 5.12 45.21
N ASN A 184 -7.25 5.75 44.06
CA ASN A 184 -5.92 5.90 43.46
C ASN A 184 -5.30 7.22 43.94
N GLY A 185 -3.98 7.27 44.09
CA GLY A 185 -3.33 8.47 44.61
C GLY A 185 -1.85 8.29 44.93
N PHE A 186 -1.18 9.41 45.17
CA PHE A 186 0.24 9.48 45.47
C PHE A 186 0.54 8.86 46.83
N LEU A 187 1.67 8.16 46.88
CA LEU A 187 2.18 7.48 48.06
C LEU A 187 3.35 8.27 48.67
N PRO A 188 3.54 8.22 50.00
CA PRO A 188 4.74 8.72 50.64
C PRO A 188 5.94 7.81 50.34
N GLU A 189 7.16 8.25 50.68
CA GLU A 189 8.39 7.47 50.45
C GLU A 189 8.32 6.06 51.08
N THR A 190 7.75 5.96 52.27
CA THR A 190 7.51 4.69 52.96
C THR A 190 6.09 4.21 52.69
N VAL A 191 5.94 3.15 51.90
CA VAL A 191 4.63 2.58 51.57
C VAL A 191 4.14 1.64 52.68
N GLU A 192 3.07 2.02 53.36
CA GLU A 192 2.36 1.18 54.33
C GLU A 192 1.27 0.34 53.63
N TRP A 193 0.94 -0.82 54.20
CA TRP A 193 0.04 -1.80 53.59
C TRP A 193 -1.12 -2.19 54.51
N VAL A 194 -2.31 -2.36 53.94
CA VAL A 194 -3.50 -2.90 54.60
C VAL A 194 -4.23 -3.86 53.67
N ASP A 195 -4.61 -5.03 54.18
CA ASP A 195 -5.30 -6.10 53.44
C ASP A 195 -4.62 -6.49 52.10
N GLY A 196 -3.29 -6.40 52.05
CA GLY A 196 -2.48 -6.72 50.87
C GLY A 196 -2.37 -5.60 49.83
N TYR A 197 -2.83 -4.38 50.14
CA TYR A 197 -2.77 -3.22 49.25
C TYR A 197 -2.08 -2.01 49.90
N PRO A 198 -1.47 -1.11 49.12
CA PRO A 198 -0.91 0.14 49.64
C PRO A 198 -1.99 1.03 50.28
N ILE A 199 -1.66 1.64 51.42
CA ILE A 199 -2.48 2.67 52.04
C ILE A 199 -2.23 3.99 51.30
N VAL A 200 -3.25 4.49 50.59
CA VAL A 200 -3.22 5.82 49.97
C VAL A 200 -3.61 6.86 51.02
N PRO A 201 -2.73 7.80 51.42
CA PRO A 201 -3.03 8.77 52.47
C PRO A 201 -4.20 9.69 52.11
N GLU A 202 -5.03 10.05 53.09
CA GLU A 202 -6.17 10.94 52.86
C GLU A 202 -5.74 12.37 52.47
N ASN A 203 -4.63 12.85 53.02
CA ASN A 203 -4.11 14.21 52.77
C ASN A 203 -3.26 14.29 51.50
N GLN A 204 -3.88 14.01 50.35
CA GLN A 204 -3.23 14.13 49.04
C GLN A 204 -2.81 15.58 48.71
N VAL A 205 -3.47 16.58 49.29
CA VAL A 205 -3.14 18.01 49.07
C VAL A 205 -1.73 18.33 49.52
N ALA A 206 -1.34 17.89 50.74
CA ALA A 206 0.00 18.10 51.26
C ALA A 206 1.06 17.37 50.41
N LEU A 207 0.81 16.09 50.10
CA LEU A 207 1.73 15.30 49.27
C LEU A 207 1.96 15.92 47.90
N MET A 208 0.91 16.39 47.23
CA MET A 208 1.03 17.02 45.92
C MET A 208 1.62 18.43 45.98
N ALA A 209 1.49 19.14 47.11
CA ALA A 209 2.09 20.46 47.29
C ALA A 209 3.63 20.38 47.31
N ASP A 210 4.17 19.31 47.92
CA ASP A 210 5.61 19.04 48.06
C ASP A 210 6.24 18.43 46.80
N VAL A 211 5.43 18.11 45.78
CA VAL A 211 5.93 17.62 44.48
C VAL A 211 6.78 18.70 43.80
N GLN A 212 8.04 18.37 43.57
CA GLN A 212 8.98 19.18 42.80
C GLN A 212 8.80 18.92 41.31
N GLN A 213 8.76 20.01 40.55
CA GLN A 213 8.80 19.96 39.10
C GLN A 213 10.25 20.04 38.64
N VAL A 214 10.62 19.18 37.70
CA VAL A 214 11.95 19.13 37.12
C VAL A 214 12.03 20.12 35.97
N SER A 215 13.18 20.78 35.82
CA SER A 215 13.37 21.73 34.72
C SER A 215 13.21 21.04 33.37
N ALA A 216 12.60 21.75 32.41
CA ALA A 216 12.40 21.24 31.05
C ALA A 216 13.73 20.83 30.39
N ALA A 217 14.81 21.57 30.69
CA ALA A 217 16.16 21.28 30.21
C ALA A 217 16.71 19.95 30.74
N ALA A 218 16.51 19.62 32.02
CA ALA A 218 17.01 18.36 32.59
C ALA A 218 16.30 17.14 31.98
N ILE A 219 14.99 17.25 31.70
CA ILE A 219 14.23 16.18 31.03
C ILE A 219 14.65 16.06 29.56
N ALA A 220 14.89 17.18 28.88
CA ALA A 220 15.41 17.17 27.51
C ALA A 220 16.82 16.57 27.44
N GLN A 221 17.69 16.87 28.41
CA GLN A 221 19.01 16.27 28.52
C GLN A 221 18.92 14.75 28.69
N LEU A 222 18.03 14.25 29.57
CA LEU A 222 17.78 12.81 29.69
C LEU A 222 17.30 12.20 28.37
N ALA A 223 16.44 12.90 27.61
CA ALA A 223 15.96 12.45 26.31
C ALA A 223 17.08 12.36 25.24
N GLU A 224 18.15 13.12 25.40
CA GLU A 224 19.28 13.19 24.49
C GLU A 224 20.48 12.33 24.91
N GLU A 225 20.46 11.77 26.13
CA GLU A 225 21.51 10.85 26.61
C GLU A 225 21.70 9.68 25.63
N LYS A 226 22.89 9.60 25.03
CA LYS A 226 23.33 8.47 24.22
C LYS A 226 23.79 7.35 25.14
N LEU A 227 22.89 6.42 25.44
CA LEU A 227 23.16 5.28 26.31
C LEU A 227 23.88 4.17 25.52
N GLN A 228 25.08 3.79 25.97
CA GLN A 228 25.82 2.63 25.43
C GLN A 228 25.17 1.33 25.91
N GLU A 229 25.04 0.34 25.03
CA GLU A 229 24.52 -0.99 25.38
C GLU A 229 25.34 -1.68 26.48
N PRO A 230 24.73 -2.26 27.53
CA PRO A 230 25.50 -2.87 28.60
C PRO A 230 26.21 -4.13 28.12
N GLU A 231 27.51 -4.23 28.40
CA GLU A 231 28.28 -5.47 28.33
C GLU A 231 27.62 -6.55 29.22
N LYS A 232 27.28 -7.69 28.62
CA LYS A 232 26.75 -8.85 29.36
C LYS A 232 27.81 -9.38 30.33
N ARG A 233 27.55 -9.26 31.64
CA ARG A 233 28.33 -9.93 32.71
C ARG A 233 28.44 -11.44 32.43
N LYS A 234 29.68 -11.92 32.29
CA LYS A 234 30.03 -13.35 32.26
C LYS A 234 29.76 -13.97 33.64
N VAL A 235 28.81 -14.89 33.71
CA VAL A 235 28.68 -15.84 34.83
C VAL A 235 29.51 -17.07 34.46
N VAL A 236 30.54 -17.36 35.26
CA VAL A 236 31.36 -18.57 35.17
C VAL A 236 30.62 -19.68 35.90
N VAL A 237 30.25 -20.77 35.20
CA VAL A 237 29.94 -22.06 35.84
C VAL A 237 30.52 -23.19 35.02
N ASP A 238 31.22 -24.06 35.74
CA ASP A 238 31.98 -25.23 35.33
C ASP A 238 31.22 -26.25 34.48
N SER A 239 32.00 -26.91 33.62
CA SER A 239 31.62 -28.03 32.78
C SER A 239 31.42 -29.32 33.58
N SER A 240 30.24 -29.94 33.52
CA SER A 240 30.14 -31.40 33.35
C SER A 240 28.71 -31.90 33.12
N SER A 241 28.61 -32.81 32.15
CA SER A 241 27.53 -33.76 31.82
C SER A 241 26.36 -33.28 30.92
N ASN A 242 26.34 -33.92 29.75
CA ASN A 242 25.34 -33.86 28.69
C ASN A 242 23.98 -34.43 29.13
N SER A 243 22.89 -33.81 28.69
CA SER A 243 21.87 -34.39 27.78
C SER A 243 20.50 -33.71 27.95
N ALA A 244 19.98 -33.10 26.89
CA ALA A 244 18.55 -33.01 26.53
C ALA A 244 18.37 -32.07 25.32
N GLY A 245 17.50 -32.50 24.39
CA GLY A 245 17.28 -31.89 23.08
C GLY A 245 16.85 -30.43 23.10
N SER A 246 17.45 -29.67 22.18
CA SER A 246 17.21 -28.25 21.93
C SER A 246 16.10 -28.04 20.89
N ALA A 247 15.02 -27.38 21.30
CA ALA A 247 14.22 -26.54 20.41
C ALA A 247 15.04 -25.27 20.07
N PRO A 248 15.11 -24.83 18.79
CA PRO A 248 16.07 -23.84 18.35
C PRO A 248 15.71 -22.40 18.78
N ASN A 249 16.74 -21.75 19.32
CA ASN A 249 16.75 -20.42 19.93
C ASN A 249 16.68 -19.30 18.86
N LEU A 250 15.81 -18.31 19.09
CA LEU A 250 15.52 -17.16 18.22
C LEU A 250 16.68 -16.13 18.11
N GLN A 251 17.85 -16.43 18.68
CA GLN A 251 19.07 -15.63 18.55
C GLN A 251 19.95 -16.01 17.34
N SER A 252 19.65 -17.10 16.61
CA SER A 252 20.35 -17.47 15.38
C SER A 252 19.84 -16.77 14.11
N LYS A 253 18.80 -15.90 14.20
CA LYS A 253 18.21 -15.22 13.03
C LYS A 253 18.61 -13.75 12.83
N ILE A 254 19.46 -13.17 13.70
CA ILE A 254 20.00 -11.81 13.50
C ILE A 254 21.45 -11.84 12.95
N GLN A 255 22.04 -13.03 12.79
CA GLN A 255 23.41 -13.21 12.24
C GLN A 255 23.45 -13.63 10.77
N ASN A 256 22.44 -13.28 9.97
CA ASN A 256 22.54 -13.29 8.51
C ASN A 256 22.50 -11.85 8.00
N LEU A 257 23.56 -11.10 8.29
CA LEU A 257 23.95 -9.98 7.43
C LEU A 257 24.35 -10.59 6.08
N LYS A 258 23.67 -10.14 5.03
CA LYS A 258 23.70 -10.67 3.67
C LYS A 258 25.11 -10.62 3.09
N SER A 259 25.83 -11.75 3.10
CA SER A 259 27.05 -11.92 2.31
C SER A 259 26.73 -11.78 0.82
N ALA A 260 27.58 -11.11 0.05
CA ALA A 260 27.48 -11.06 -1.41
C ALA A 260 27.44 -12.48 -1.99
N ASP A 261 26.40 -12.82 -2.76
CA ASP A 261 26.27 -14.12 -3.41
C ASP A 261 26.92 -14.09 -4.79
N PHE A 262 28.11 -14.67 -4.90
CA PHE A 262 28.85 -14.79 -6.16
C PHE A 262 28.57 -16.10 -6.91
N SER A 263 27.62 -16.93 -6.45
CA SER A 263 27.29 -18.22 -7.10
C SER A 263 26.76 -18.08 -8.53
N VAL A 264 26.29 -16.89 -8.90
CA VAL A 264 25.81 -16.57 -10.25
C VAL A 264 26.93 -16.24 -11.26
N LEU A 265 28.18 -16.11 -10.83
CA LEU A 265 29.32 -15.83 -11.72
C LEU A 265 29.98 -17.13 -12.20
N ALA A 266 30.23 -17.26 -13.51
CA ALA A 266 31.02 -18.37 -14.05
C ALA A 266 32.45 -18.35 -13.48
N PRO A 267 33.19 -19.48 -13.39
CA PRO A 267 34.49 -19.57 -12.70
C PRO A 267 35.53 -18.50 -13.06
N ASP A 268 35.56 -18.05 -14.32
CA ASP A 268 36.50 -17.05 -14.84
C ASP A 268 35.91 -15.61 -14.89
N GLU A 269 34.65 -15.46 -14.52
CA GLU A 269 33.94 -14.19 -14.56
C GLU A 269 34.13 -13.42 -13.25
N HIS A 270 34.43 -12.13 -13.33
CA HIS A 270 34.70 -11.28 -12.16
C HIS A 270 33.82 -10.03 -12.18
N PRO A 271 33.40 -9.51 -11.01
CA PRO A 271 32.72 -8.21 -10.95
C PRO A 271 33.57 -7.10 -11.59
N VAL A 272 32.93 -6.08 -12.15
CA VAL A 272 33.59 -4.97 -12.88
C VAL A 272 34.73 -4.34 -12.07
N CYS A 273 34.57 -4.18 -10.75
CA CYS A 273 35.63 -3.66 -9.89
C CYS A 273 36.85 -4.59 -9.80
N ILE A 274 36.65 -5.90 -9.74
CA ILE A 274 37.76 -6.87 -9.75
C ILE A 274 38.41 -6.93 -11.12
N HIS A 275 37.61 -6.86 -12.20
CA HIS A 275 38.12 -6.77 -13.56
C HIS A 275 39.00 -5.53 -13.77
N TYR A 276 38.60 -4.38 -13.21
CA TYR A 276 39.42 -3.17 -13.19
C TYR A 276 40.76 -3.40 -12.50
N LEU A 277 40.75 -3.95 -11.27
CA LEU A 277 41.98 -4.21 -10.51
C LEU A 277 42.95 -5.14 -11.25
N MET A 278 42.43 -6.14 -11.97
CA MET A 278 43.26 -7.07 -12.75
C MET A 278 43.93 -6.40 -13.96
N ASN A 279 43.26 -5.45 -14.61
CA ASN A 279 43.70 -4.89 -15.89
C ASN A 279 44.38 -3.52 -15.77
N LYS A 280 43.97 -2.71 -14.79
CA LYS A 280 44.43 -1.34 -14.56
C LYS A 280 45.21 -1.18 -13.25
N GLY A 281 45.21 -2.21 -12.40
CA GLY A 281 45.89 -2.19 -11.12
C GLY A 281 45.06 -1.50 -10.04
N ALA A 282 45.66 -1.35 -8.86
CA ALA A 282 45.11 -0.53 -7.80
C ALA A 282 45.01 0.92 -8.26
N PRO A 283 43.88 1.62 -8.03
CA PRO A 283 43.78 3.04 -8.32
C PRO A 283 44.79 3.85 -7.52
N THR A 284 45.43 4.85 -8.14
CA THR A 284 46.49 5.66 -7.51
C THR A 284 45.99 6.54 -6.36
N ASP A 285 44.70 6.82 -6.32
CA ASP A 285 44.01 7.55 -5.26
C ASP A 285 43.53 6.65 -4.10
N GLN A 286 43.93 5.38 -4.07
CA GLN A 286 43.61 4.43 -3.00
C GLN A 286 44.86 3.86 -2.33
N ASP A 287 44.74 3.51 -1.04
CA ASP A 287 45.81 2.78 -0.35
C ASP A 287 45.93 1.33 -0.85
N TYR A 288 47.13 0.95 -1.27
CA TYR A 288 47.41 -0.36 -1.85
C TYR A 288 47.06 -1.53 -0.92
N ASN A 289 47.24 -1.39 0.39
CA ASN A 289 46.91 -2.47 1.32
C ASN A 289 45.39 -2.65 1.47
N SER A 290 44.64 -1.55 1.38
CA SER A 290 43.18 -1.53 1.41
C SER A 290 42.59 -2.20 0.16
N VAL A 291 43.22 -2.00 -1.00
CA VAL A 291 42.89 -2.72 -2.24
C VAL A 291 43.22 -4.21 -2.13
N ASN A 292 44.40 -4.57 -1.60
CA ASN A 292 44.78 -5.97 -1.33
C ASN A 292 43.79 -6.68 -0.39
N LEU A 293 43.32 -5.96 0.64
CA LEU A 293 42.34 -6.49 1.57
C LEU A 293 40.99 -6.71 0.88
N THR A 294 40.59 -5.80 0.00
CA THR A 294 39.38 -5.94 -0.81
C THR A 294 39.46 -7.18 -1.70
N LEU A 295 40.58 -7.36 -2.42
CA LEU A 295 40.81 -8.55 -3.24
C LEU A 295 40.85 -9.85 -2.41
N SER A 296 41.39 -9.80 -1.18
CA SER A 296 41.39 -10.94 -0.26
C SER A 296 39.98 -11.32 0.20
N ARG A 297 39.16 -10.32 0.55
CA ARG A 297 37.75 -10.51 0.94
C ARG A 297 36.93 -11.10 -0.21
N TYR A 298 37.19 -10.66 -1.44
CA TYR A 298 36.59 -11.24 -2.65
C TYR A 298 36.90 -12.72 -2.79
N ALA A 299 38.18 -13.08 -2.75
CA ALA A 299 38.63 -14.45 -2.91
C ALA A 299 38.04 -15.39 -1.85
N ILE A 300 37.94 -14.94 -0.59
CA ILE A 300 37.33 -15.70 0.49
C ILE A 300 35.82 -15.86 0.27
N THR A 301 35.12 -14.77 -0.06
CA THR A 301 33.65 -14.78 -0.24
C THR A 301 33.23 -15.62 -1.46
N ARG A 302 34.04 -15.59 -2.53
CA ARG A 302 33.82 -16.39 -3.73
C ARG A 302 34.24 -17.86 -3.58
N GLY A 303 35.11 -18.17 -2.63
CA GLY A 303 35.67 -19.52 -2.46
C GLY A 303 36.69 -19.90 -3.52
N CYS A 304 37.52 -18.95 -3.98
CA CYS A 304 38.54 -19.21 -5.00
C CYS A 304 39.57 -20.26 -4.55
N ASP A 305 40.02 -21.09 -5.48
CA ASP A 305 41.12 -22.02 -5.25
C ASP A 305 42.50 -21.34 -5.26
N ARG A 306 43.54 -22.10 -4.92
CA ARG A 306 44.90 -21.56 -4.82
C ARG A 306 45.40 -20.98 -6.14
N ASN A 307 45.12 -21.61 -7.28
CA ASN A 307 45.62 -21.16 -8.58
C ASN A 307 44.90 -19.88 -9.03
N GLN A 308 43.60 -19.79 -8.77
CA GLN A 308 42.79 -18.60 -9.06
C GLN A 308 43.25 -17.39 -8.24
N ILE A 309 43.57 -17.60 -6.96
CA ILE A 309 44.06 -16.53 -6.06
C ILE A 309 45.41 -16.01 -6.51
N GLU A 310 46.36 -16.92 -6.82
CA GLU A 310 47.69 -16.55 -7.32
C GLU A 310 47.57 -15.73 -8.61
N SER A 311 46.73 -16.19 -9.56
CA SER A 311 46.52 -15.48 -10.82
C SER A 311 45.92 -14.07 -10.63
N LEU A 312 44.96 -13.91 -9.71
CA LEU A 312 44.35 -12.62 -9.38
C LEU A 312 45.38 -11.66 -8.78
N ALA A 313 46.19 -12.15 -7.83
CA ALA A 313 47.20 -11.36 -7.15
C ALA A 313 48.32 -10.92 -8.10
N GLU A 314 48.78 -11.82 -8.98
CA GLU A 314 49.81 -11.54 -9.99
C GLU A 314 49.36 -10.46 -10.97
N LYS A 315 48.15 -10.59 -11.53
CA LYS A 315 47.60 -9.62 -12.47
C LYS A 315 47.47 -8.23 -11.84
N MET A 316 46.93 -8.15 -10.63
CA MET A 316 46.82 -6.88 -9.91
C MET A 316 48.20 -6.28 -9.60
N ALA A 317 49.16 -7.10 -9.15
CA ALA A 317 50.50 -6.64 -8.80
C ALA A 317 51.29 -6.13 -10.02
N GLN A 318 51.16 -6.79 -11.17
CA GLN A 318 51.74 -6.37 -12.45
C GLN A 318 51.09 -5.08 -12.96
N ALA A 319 49.76 -5.01 -12.99
CA ALA A 319 49.04 -3.84 -13.46
C ALA A 319 49.24 -2.60 -12.57
N SER A 320 49.64 -2.79 -11.31
CA SER A 320 49.89 -1.70 -10.37
C SER A 320 51.33 -1.17 -10.40
N GLU A 321 52.11 -1.39 -11.46
CA GLU A 321 53.54 -1.01 -11.55
C GLU A 321 53.81 0.42 -11.11
N HIS A 322 52.98 1.37 -11.58
CA HIS A 322 53.12 2.81 -11.30
C HIS A 322 52.36 3.31 -10.07
N HIS A 323 51.81 2.42 -9.24
CA HIS A 323 51.10 2.82 -8.03
C HIS A 323 52.08 3.44 -7.00
N PRO A 324 51.70 4.53 -6.29
CA PRO A 324 52.54 5.20 -5.29
C PRO A 324 52.63 4.43 -3.96
N THR A 325 52.99 3.14 -4.02
CA THR A 325 53.16 2.26 -2.87
C THR A 325 54.63 2.01 -2.56
N SER A 326 54.96 1.77 -1.28
CA SER A 326 56.32 1.39 -0.86
C SER A 326 56.78 0.02 -1.35
N LYS A 327 55.88 -0.76 -1.97
CA LYS A 327 56.17 -2.09 -2.53
C LYS A 327 56.53 -1.92 -4.00
N LEU A 328 57.81 -1.69 -4.27
CA LEU A 328 58.28 -1.26 -5.59
C LEU A 328 58.34 -2.39 -6.64
N THR A 329 58.50 -3.64 -6.23
CA THR A 329 58.57 -4.79 -7.14
C THR A 329 57.29 -5.63 -7.11
N VAL A 330 56.99 -6.33 -8.21
CA VAL A 330 55.87 -7.29 -8.29
C VAL A 330 55.97 -8.33 -7.18
N ASP A 331 57.17 -8.90 -6.94
CA ASP A 331 57.40 -9.85 -5.85
C ASP A 331 57.12 -9.28 -4.46
N ALA A 332 57.42 -8.00 -4.22
CA ALA A 332 57.13 -7.34 -2.95
C ALA A 332 55.61 -7.13 -2.77
N LYS A 333 54.88 -6.82 -3.85
CA LYS A 333 53.42 -6.69 -3.85
C LYS A 333 52.72 -8.03 -3.62
N LEU A 334 53.22 -9.11 -4.24
CA LEU A 334 52.72 -10.47 -4.04
C LEU A 334 52.92 -10.96 -2.59
N ARG A 335 54.13 -10.79 -2.03
CA ARG A 335 54.38 -11.12 -0.61
C ARG A 335 53.45 -10.36 0.32
N ASN A 336 53.17 -9.09 0.03
CA ASN A 336 52.23 -8.28 0.81
C ASN A 336 50.79 -8.80 0.71
N PHE A 337 50.34 -9.17 -0.49
CA PHE A 337 49.03 -9.79 -0.68
C PHE A 337 48.90 -11.12 0.07
N HIS A 338 49.89 -12.02 -0.02
CA HIS A 338 49.86 -13.29 0.72
C HIS A 338 49.77 -13.10 2.23
N GLY A 339 50.45 -12.09 2.78
CA GLY A 339 50.32 -11.74 4.20
C GLY A 339 48.89 -11.30 4.56
N ALA A 340 48.30 -10.43 3.75
CA ALA A 340 46.91 -9.97 3.94
C ALA A 340 45.90 -11.13 3.81
N TYR A 341 46.07 -11.97 2.79
CA TYR A 341 45.21 -13.13 2.54
C TYR A 341 45.32 -14.20 3.63
N ALA A 342 46.53 -14.53 4.09
CA ALA A 342 46.74 -15.47 5.18
C ALA A 342 46.12 -14.95 6.50
N SER A 343 46.18 -13.63 6.72
CA SER A 343 45.52 -13.01 7.87
C SER A 343 44.00 -13.11 7.77
N ALA A 344 43.42 -12.77 6.62
CA ALA A 344 41.98 -12.81 6.39
C ALA A 344 41.41 -14.24 6.43
N ARG A 345 42.17 -15.23 5.93
CA ARG A 345 41.77 -16.65 5.92
C ARG A 345 41.68 -17.27 7.31
N ARG A 346 42.42 -16.76 8.31
CA ARG A 346 42.35 -17.29 9.69
C ARG A 346 40.99 -17.02 10.34
N ASN A 347 40.36 -15.88 10.00
CA ASN A 347 39.06 -15.46 10.54
C ASN A 347 38.11 -15.06 9.40
N PRO A 348 37.68 -15.99 8.53
CA PRO A 348 36.97 -15.65 7.29
C PRO A 348 35.62 -14.94 7.52
N GLN A 349 35.01 -15.14 8.70
CA GLN A 349 33.74 -14.50 9.06
C GLN A 349 33.88 -12.98 9.26
N ASP A 350 35.07 -12.50 9.64
CA ASP A 350 35.36 -11.07 9.86
C ASP A 350 35.80 -10.36 8.56
N TYR A 351 36.03 -11.12 7.49
CA TYR A 351 36.58 -10.65 6.22
C TYR A 351 35.68 -11.01 5.05
N GLN A 352 34.37 -10.81 5.22
CA GLN A 352 33.41 -10.87 4.10
C GLN A 352 33.60 -9.70 3.12
N TRP A 353 33.19 -9.91 1.86
CA TRP A 353 33.30 -8.91 0.79
C TRP A 353 32.66 -7.57 1.17
N SER A 354 33.40 -6.49 0.94
CA SER A 354 32.95 -5.10 1.12
C SER A 354 33.57 -4.22 0.03
N CYS A 355 32.78 -3.37 -0.61
CA CYS A 355 33.24 -2.57 -1.75
C CYS A 355 33.70 -1.13 -1.38
N SER A 356 33.72 -0.75 -0.10
CA SER A 356 33.87 0.66 0.33
C SER A 356 35.14 1.35 -0.18
N TYR A 357 36.27 0.66 -0.21
CA TYR A 357 37.57 1.28 -0.52
C TYR A 357 37.80 1.48 -2.01
N VAL A 358 37.53 0.47 -2.84
CA VAL A 358 37.69 0.56 -4.31
C VAL A 358 36.73 1.58 -4.93
N ARG A 359 35.61 1.88 -4.26
CA ARG A 359 34.58 2.84 -4.70
C ARG A 359 34.83 4.29 -4.30
N ALA A 360 35.72 4.53 -3.34
CA ALA A 360 36.15 5.89 -3.02
C ALA A 360 37.11 6.46 -4.08
N SER A 361 37.49 5.65 -5.07
CA SER A 361 38.39 6.04 -6.16
C SER A 361 37.65 6.84 -7.23
N GLN A 362 38.06 8.10 -7.39
CA GLN A 362 37.65 8.95 -8.49
C GLN A 362 38.28 8.48 -9.81
N GLU A 363 39.51 7.92 -9.75
CA GLU A 363 40.18 7.34 -10.92
C GLU A 363 39.37 6.19 -11.53
N LEU A 364 38.86 5.28 -10.68
CA LEU A 364 38.06 4.14 -11.12
C LEU A 364 36.74 4.59 -11.75
N VAL A 365 36.09 5.63 -11.23
CA VAL A 365 34.88 6.21 -11.81
C VAL A 365 35.16 6.84 -13.17
N ASN A 366 36.24 7.61 -13.29
CA ASN A 366 36.59 8.32 -14.53
C ASN A 366 37.01 7.38 -15.67
N CYS A 367 37.55 6.21 -15.35
CA CYS A 367 38.02 5.22 -16.32
C CYS A 367 36.95 4.18 -16.73
N GLY A 368 35.66 4.48 -16.50
CA GLY A 368 34.55 3.57 -16.84
C GLY A 368 34.46 2.32 -15.96
N GLY A 369 35.03 2.38 -14.74
CA GLY A 369 34.97 1.32 -13.76
C GLY A 369 33.64 1.26 -12.99
N CYS A 370 33.58 0.37 -12.00
CA CYS A 370 32.38 0.14 -11.19
C CYS A 370 32.03 1.36 -10.30
N THR A 371 30.93 2.04 -10.61
CA THR A 371 30.39 3.13 -9.77
C THR A 371 29.69 2.60 -8.51
N GLY A 372 29.35 1.31 -8.50
CA GLY A 372 28.71 0.56 -7.42
C GLY A 372 27.23 0.85 -7.17
N TYR A 373 26.62 1.79 -7.90
CA TYR A 373 25.17 2.10 -7.79
C TYR A 373 24.26 1.04 -8.42
N ALA A 374 24.77 0.27 -9.40
CA ALA A 374 24.06 -0.83 -10.06
C ALA A 374 24.63 -2.23 -9.73
N CYS A 375 25.47 -2.37 -8.69
CA CYS A 375 26.14 -3.64 -8.38
C CYS A 375 25.13 -4.66 -7.80
N PRO A 376 24.84 -5.78 -8.48
CA PRO A 376 23.85 -6.76 -8.02
C PRO A 376 24.33 -7.54 -6.78
N PHE A 377 25.63 -7.48 -6.48
CA PHE A 377 26.28 -8.26 -5.42
C PHE A 377 26.29 -7.56 -4.06
N TRP A 378 25.83 -6.31 -3.95
CA TRP A 378 25.80 -5.58 -2.69
C TRP A 378 24.50 -4.76 -2.52
N GLN A 379 23.74 -5.03 -1.46
CA GLN A 379 22.57 -4.24 -1.09
C GLN A 379 23.01 -3.08 -0.19
N TRP A 380 22.66 -1.86 -0.59
CA TRP A 380 23.02 -0.63 0.10
C TRP A 380 22.25 -0.46 1.41
N ASP A 381 22.95 -0.07 2.47
CA ASP A 381 22.38 0.15 3.80
C ASP A 381 21.58 1.47 3.94
N ARG A 382 20.77 1.51 5.00
CA ARG A 382 19.60 2.34 5.34
C ARG A 382 19.78 3.87 5.43
N PRO A 383 18.65 4.64 5.39
CA PRO A 383 18.58 6.10 5.47
C PRO A 383 18.61 6.65 6.91
N ASP A 384 19.54 6.22 7.76
CA ASP A 384 19.61 6.67 9.17
C ASP A 384 20.96 7.31 9.54
N GLY A 385 21.59 8.04 8.60
CA GLY A 385 22.82 8.79 8.84
C GLY A 385 23.16 9.73 7.67
N ASP A 386 23.77 10.87 8.00
CA ASP A 386 24.10 12.00 7.11
C ASP A 386 24.74 11.55 5.78
N ASN A 387 23.94 11.43 4.72
CA ASN A 387 24.36 10.79 3.48
C ASN A 387 24.72 11.86 2.44
N GLU A 388 25.99 12.25 2.43
CA GLU A 388 26.53 13.27 1.51
C GLU A 388 26.20 12.98 0.03
N ALA A 389 26.11 11.70 -0.35
CA ALA A 389 25.73 11.28 -1.69
C ALA A 389 24.25 11.59 -2.03
N ALA A 390 23.33 11.49 -1.06
CA ALA A 390 21.92 11.80 -1.27
C ALA A 390 21.71 13.32 -1.38
N ARG A 391 22.39 14.11 -0.53
CA ARG A 391 22.41 15.57 -0.64
C ARG A 391 22.93 16.05 -1.99
N ARG A 392 24.04 15.46 -2.45
CA ARG A 392 24.61 15.76 -3.75
C ARG A 392 23.66 15.43 -4.89
N ALA A 393 22.97 14.28 -4.82
CA ALA A 393 21.99 13.87 -5.82
C ALA A 393 20.80 14.81 -5.89
N GLU A 394 20.20 15.17 -4.74
CA GLU A 394 19.10 16.14 -4.68
C GLU A 394 19.52 17.52 -5.17
N ARG A 395 20.71 17.98 -4.79
CA ARG A 395 21.26 19.27 -5.22
C ARG A 395 21.47 19.32 -6.73
N GLU A 396 22.15 18.33 -7.30
CA GLU A 396 22.42 18.26 -8.74
C GLU A 396 21.12 18.09 -9.54
N LEU A 397 20.13 17.38 -9.00
CA LEU A 397 18.79 17.26 -9.58
C LEU A 397 18.04 18.59 -9.62
N LEU A 398 17.98 19.32 -8.50
CA LEU A 398 17.27 20.60 -8.44
C LEU A 398 18.01 21.68 -9.25
N ALA A 399 19.34 21.68 -9.24
CA ALA A 399 20.14 22.55 -10.10
C ALA A 399 19.89 22.25 -11.59
N TYR A 400 19.81 20.98 -11.99
CA TYR A 400 19.47 20.62 -13.36
C TYR A 400 18.09 21.15 -13.78
N ILE A 401 17.09 21.02 -12.92
CA ILE A 401 15.73 21.54 -13.18
C ILE A 401 15.74 23.07 -13.32
N LEU A 402 16.49 23.80 -12.49
CA LEU A 402 16.58 25.26 -12.60
C LEU A 402 17.31 25.72 -13.87
N LEU A 403 18.34 24.97 -14.31
CA LEU A 403 19.12 25.29 -15.51
C LEU A 403 18.43 24.84 -16.80
N HIS A 404 17.57 23.82 -16.71
CA HIS A 404 16.84 23.21 -17.83
C HIS A 404 15.36 22.97 -17.46
N PRO A 405 14.55 24.01 -17.22
CA PRO A 405 13.22 23.91 -16.62
C PRO A 405 12.25 23.04 -17.41
N GLU A 406 12.16 23.20 -18.73
CA GLU A 406 11.24 22.41 -19.57
C GLU A 406 11.59 20.91 -19.53
N ALA A 407 12.83 20.55 -19.88
CA ALA A 407 13.26 19.15 -19.95
C ALA A 407 13.31 18.49 -18.56
N GLY A 408 13.75 19.24 -17.54
CA GLY A 408 13.87 18.77 -16.18
C GLY A 408 12.52 18.51 -15.53
N MET A 409 11.57 19.46 -15.61
CA MET A 409 10.24 19.27 -15.04
C MET A 409 9.42 18.22 -15.78
N GLN A 410 9.51 18.16 -17.11
CA GLN A 410 8.81 17.16 -17.91
C GLN A 410 9.19 15.73 -17.46
N GLU A 411 10.48 15.45 -17.32
CA GLU A 411 10.95 14.13 -16.89
C GLU A 411 10.58 13.85 -15.42
N ALA A 412 10.78 14.83 -14.54
CA ALA A 412 10.50 14.68 -13.11
C ALA A 412 9.02 14.44 -12.78
N LEU A 413 8.11 15.12 -13.50
CA LEU A 413 6.67 14.92 -13.40
C LEU A 413 6.23 13.62 -14.08
N GLY A 414 6.86 13.24 -15.21
CA GLY A 414 6.54 12.00 -15.93
C GLY A 414 6.78 10.72 -15.12
N ILE A 415 7.69 10.76 -14.14
CA ILE A 415 8.00 9.62 -13.28
C ILE A 415 7.27 9.63 -11.92
N ASP A 416 6.32 10.55 -11.71
CA ASP A 416 5.58 10.74 -10.46
C ASP A 416 6.50 10.87 -9.22
N LEU A 417 7.45 11.82 -9.25
CA LEU A 417 8.43 11.99 -8.18
C LEU A 417 7.79 12.37 -6.82
N PRO A 418 7.79 11.49 -5.79
CA PRO A 418 7.23 11.80 -4.47
C PRO A 418 8.10 12.81 -3.70
N ALA A 419 7.45 13.77 -3.04
CA ALA A 419 8.12 14.78 -2.22
C ALA A 419 8.88 14.17 -1.02
N GLU A 420 8.43 13.01 -0.53
CA GLU A 420 9.08 12.22 0.52
C GLU A 420 10.47 11.69 0.10
N GLY A 421 10.81 11.75 -1.19
CA GLY A 421 12.10 11.34 -1.71
C GLY A 421 13.25 12.31 -1.39
N PHE A 422 12.92 13.57 -1.07
CA PHE A 422 13.89 14.60 -0.70
C PHE A 422 14.18 14.51 0.80
N ILE A 423 15.34 13.96 1.13
CA ILE A 423 15.77 13.59 2.47
C ILE A 423 16.89 14.49 3.02
N SER A 424 17.37 15.48 2.27
CA SER A 424 18.40 16.40 2.77
C SER A 424 17.90 17.22 3.96
N THR A 425 18.47 16.97 5.15
CA THR A 425 18.43 17.88 6.29
C THR A 425 19.46 18.98 6.09
N CYS A 426 19.04 20.24 6.18
CA CYS A 426 20.01 21.32 6.37
C CYS A 426 20.60 21.19 7.78
N GLN A 427 21.91 21.35 7.89
CA GLN A 427 22.59 21.35 9.18
C GLN A 427 21.92 22.37 10.10
N SER A 428 21.52 21.89 11.28
CA SER A 428 21.09 22.62 12.47
C SER A 428 21.41 24.12 12.43
N LEU A 429 20.43 24.93 12.01
CA LEU A 429 20.33 26.29 12.53
C LEU A 429 19.92 26.18 13.99
N GLU A 430 20.69 26.82 14.85
CA GLU A 430 20.46 26.90 16.28
C GLU A 430 18.98 27.20 16.59
N GLY A 431 18.30 26.26 17.26
CA GLY A 431 17.08 26.54 18.02
C GLY A 431 15.71 26.39 17.35
N GLU A 432 15.59 26.17 16.02
CA GLU A 432 14.27 26.02 15.39
C GLU A 432 14.15 24.77 14.52
N LYS A 433 13.03 24.05 14.65
CA LYS A 433 12.64 22.83 13.90
C LYS A 433 12.48 23.03 12.38
N ALA A 434 13.05 24.09 11.79
CA ALA A 434 12.91 24.42 10.37
C ALA A 434 13.92 23.71 9.44
N SER A 435 14.82 22.87 9.98
CA SER A 435 15.92 22.25 9.23
C SER A 435 15.54 21.02 8.40
N LEU A 436 14.28 20.56 8.43
CA LEU A 436 13.98 19.19 8.04
C LEU A 436 13.72 18.95 6.54
N TYR A 437 13.45 19.96 5.70
CA TYR A 437 12.96 19.67 4.33
C TYR A 437 13.20 20.77 3.27
N LEU A 438 14.33 21.49 3.26
CA LEU A 438 14.50 22.63 2.34
C LEU A 438 14.43 22.28 0.85
N HIS A 439 15.11 21.21 0.42
CA HIS A 439 15.02 20.74 -0.97
C HIS A 439 13.60 20.27 -1.34
N ARG A 440 12.89 19.63 -0.41
CA ARG A 440 11.49 19.25 -0.59
C ARG A 440 10.59 20.47 -0.76
N MET A 441 10.80 21.53 0.03
CA MET A 441 10.03 22.77 -0.09
C MET A 441 10.26 23.45 -1.43
N ILE A 442 11.52 23.49 -1.88
CA ILE A 442 11.87 24.01 -3.20
C ILE A 442 11.21 23.16 -4.30
N TRP A 443 11.27 21.82 -4.19
CA TRP A 443 10.56 20.92 -5.10
C TRP A 443 9.05 21.17 -5.13
N GLU A 444 8.39 21.26 -3.97
CA GLU A 444 6.95 21.53 -3.89
C GLU A 444 6.60 22.91 -4.48
N ALA A 445 7.46 23.92 -4.32
CA ALA A 445 7.29 25.23 -4.94
C ALA A 445 7.46 25.18 -6.47
N LEU A 446 8.47 24.46 -6.98
CA LEU A 446 8.67 24.23 -8.42
C LEU A 446 7.47 23.53 -9.05
N VAL A 447 6.94 22.48 -8.41
CA VAL A 447 5.74 21.77 -8.86
C VAL A 447 4.54 22.71 -8.93
N ARG A 448 4.33 23.59 -7.93
CA ARG A 448 3.23 24.57 -7.95
C ARG A 448 3.39 25.59 -9.07
N LEU A 449 4.58 26.16 -9.25
CA LEU A 449 4.83 27.14 -10.30
C LEU A 449 4.62 26.54 -11.69
N GLU A 450 5.13 25.34 -11.93
CA GLU A 450 4.93 24.61 -13.18
C GLU A 450 3.44 24.31 -13.42
N THR A 451 2.72 23.88 -12.38
CA THR A 451 1.27 23.63 -12.43
C THR A 451 0.48 24.91 -12.74
N ASP A 452 0.92 26.04 -12.21
CA ASP A 452 0.31 27.36 -12.44
C ASP A 452 0.74 27.99 -13.78
N GLY A 453 1.60 27.32 -14.57
CA GLY A 453 2.14 27.83 -15.83
C GLY A 453 3.03 29.07 -15.66
N ARG A 454 3.73 29.16 -14.53
CA ARG A 454 4.60 30.29 -14.15
C ARG A 454 6.06 29.91 -14.36
N GLU A 455 6.88 30.89 -14.69
CA GLU A 455 8.32 30.69 -14.87
C GLU A 455 9.00 30.20 -13.57
N LEU A 456 9.94 29.26 -13.71
CA LEU A 456 10.70 28.67 -12.59
C LEU A 456 11.92 29.54 -12.24
N ILE A 457 11.66 30.79 -11.87
CA ILE A 457 12.70 31.77 -11.49
C ILE A 457 12.77 31.96 -9.98
N PRO A 458 13.96 32.27 -9.41
CA PRO A 458 14.15 32.36 -7.96
C PRO A 458 13.17 33.28 -7.24
N SER A 459 12.83 34.43 -7.81
CA SER A 459 11.89 35.39 -7.21
C SER A 459 10.47 34.82 -7.05
N LEU A 460 10.01 34.01 -8.00
CA LEU A 460 8.70 33.36 -7.93
C LEU A 460 8.71 32.15 -6.99
N ILE A 461 9.84 31.42 -6.93
CA ILE A 461 10.03 30.32 -5.97
C ILE A 461 9.98 30.88 -4.53
N LEU A 462 10.69 31.97 -4.25
CA LEU A 462 10.67 32.64 -2.95
C LEU A 462 9.27 33.19 -2.62
N SER A 463 8.59 33.83 -3.58
CA SER A 463 7.24 34.35 -3.39
C SER A 463 6.21 33.25 -3.07
N GLN A 464 6.34 32.06 -3.67
CA GLN A 464 5.50 30.91 -3.36
C GLN A 464 5.74 30.37 -1.94
N LEU A 465 7.00 30.41 -1.48
CA LEU A 465 7.36 30.02 -0.12
C LEU A 465 6.83 31.02 0.92
N GLU A 466 6.79 32.32 0.60
CA GLU A 466 6.20 33.36 1.45
C GLU A 466 4.68 33.24 1.61
N GLN A 467 3.98 32.66 0.62
CA GLN A 467 2.51 32.55 0.60
C GLN A 467 1.97 31.31 1.32
N VAL A 468 2.84 30.47 1.91
CA VAL A 468 2.40 29.29 2.66
C VAL A 468 1.77 29.74 4.01
N PRO A 469 0.53 29.34 4.34
CA PRO A 469 -0.15 29.78 5.56
C PRO A 469 0.66 29.47 6.83
N GLU A 470 0.65 30.40 7.79
CA GLU A 470 1.40 30.36 9.07
C GLU A 470 1.21 29.05 9.87
N GLU A 471 0.09 28.35 9.66
CA GLU A 471 -0.28 27.12 10.36
C GLU A 471 0.55 25.88 9.96
N ARG A 472 1.24 25.89 8.81
CA ARG A 472 2.06 24.73 8.37
C ARG A 472 3.56 24.91 8.58
N PHE A 473 4.09 26.11 8.39
CA PHE A 473 5.50 26.45 8.58
C PHE A 473 5.64 27.96 8.79
N ALA A 474 5.96 28.41 10.00
CA ALA A 474 6.44 29.78 10.18
C ALA A 474 7.86 29.85 9.59
N LEU A 475 7.97 30.22 8.30
CA LEU A 475 9.27 30.42 7.69
C LEU A 475 9.88 31.69 8.25
N SER A 476 10.89 31.56 9.10
CA SER A 476 11.65 32.71 9.56
C SER A 476 12.35 33.36 8.35
N THR A 477 12.56 34.67 8.42
CA THR A 477 13.30 35.42 7.39
C THR A 477 14.68 34.80 7.13
N GLY A 478 15.27 34.10 8.11
CA GLY A 478 16.50 33.34 7.96
C GLY A 478 16.40 32.16 6.99
N VAL A 479 15.29 31.42 6.98
CA VAL A 479 15.09 30.28 6.07
C VAL A 479 14.90 30.74 4.63
N ILE A 480 14.12 31.80 4.42
CA ILE A 480 13.92 32.40 3.08
C ILE A 480 15.26 32.89 2.51
N ASN A 481 16.09 33.54 3.33
CA ASN A 481 17.43 33.96 2.94
C ASN A 481 18.34 32.77 2.58
N GLN A 482 18.23 31.64 3.29
CA GLN A 482 18.99 30.44 2.95
C GLN A 482 18.54 29.80 1.64
N VAL A 483 17.23 29.73 1.39
CA VAL A 483 16.71 29.28 0.09
C VAL A 483 17.22 30.18 -1.03
N ALA A 484 17.22 31.50 -0.81
CA ALA A 484 17.76 32.44 -1.79
C ALA A 484 19.24 32.17 -2.08
N THR A 485 20.06 31.89 -1.06
CA THR A 485 21.47 31.48 -1.24
C THR A 485 21.59 30.19 -2.04
N TYR A 486 20.81 29.15 -1.74
CA TYR A 486 20.87 27.90 -2.49
C TYR A 486 20.47 28.06 -3.94
N LEU A 487 19.41 28.83 -4.22
CA LEU A 487 18.97 29.08 -5.59
C LEU A 487 20.07 29.80 -6.40
N ASP A 488 20.75 30.77 -5.79
CA ASP A 488 21.89 31.45 -6.43
C ASP A 488 23.06 30.50 -6.66
N GLU A 489 23.43 29.70 -5.66
CA GLU A 489 24.49 28.68 -5.79
C GLU A 489 24.19 27.69 -6.91
N TRP A 490 22.96 27.16 -6.99
CA TRP A 490 22.58 26.14 -7.97
C TRP A 490 22.52 26.67 -9.40
N LEU A 491 22.09 27.93 -9.57
CA LEU A 491 22.13 28.60 -10.88
C LEU A 491 23.56 28.85 -11.37
N GLN A 492 24.54 28.90 -10.46
CA GLN A 492 25.96 29.05 -10.78
C GLN A 492 26.69 27.71 -10.93
N MET A 493 26.03 26.57 -10.64
CA MET A 493 26.62 25.25 -10.80
C MET A 493 26.75 24.84 -12.28
N SER A 494 27.76 24.03 -12.58
CA SER A 494 27.80 23.30 -13.86
C SER A 494 26.72 22.22 -13.86
N SER A 495 25.84 22.25 -14.86
CA SER A 495 24.78 21.25 -15.04
C SER A 495 25.36 19.85 -15.15
N CYS A 496 24.73 18.87 -14.48
CA CYS A 496 25.11 17.47 -14.62
C CYS A 496 24.69 16.91 -16.00
N SER A 497 25.20 15.74 -16.39
CA SER A 497 24.75 15.10 -17.63
C SER A 497 23.30 14.63 -17.52
N TRP A 498 22.60 14.50 -18.64
CA TRP A 498 21.23 13.97 -18.69
C TRP A 498 21.12 12.60 -18.01
N ASP A 499 22.08 11.70 -18.25
CA ASP A 499 22.07 10.35 -17.64
C ASP A 499 22.22 10.43 -16.11
N THR A 500 23.05 11.35 -15.63
CA THR A 500 23.21 11.62 -14.19
C THR A 500 21.94 12.21 -13.59
N PHE A 501 21.26 13.11 -14.30
CA PHE A 501 20.00 13.69 -13.88
C PHE A 501 18.89 12.63 -13.74
N VAL A 502 18.71 11.77 -14.74
CA VAL A 502 17.71 10.67 -14.72
C VAL A 502 18.04 9.65 -13.61
N GLU A 503 19.32 9.39 -13.36
CA GLU A 503 19.74 8.52 -12.26
C GLU A 503 19.38 9.12 -10.89
N HIS A 504 19.63 10.42 -10.69
CA HIS A 504 19.27 11.12 -9.45
C HIS A 504 17.76 11.16 -9.25
N LEU A 505 17.00 11.42 -10.33
CA LEU A 505 15.54 11.39 -10.33
C LEU A 505 15.00 10.04 -9.87
N THR A 506 15.53 8.96 -10.43
CA THR A 506 15.16 7.59 -10.07
C THR A 506 15.49 7.29 -8.60
N LYS A 507 16.64 7.76 -8.10
CA LYS A 507 17.05 7.58 -6.70
C LYS A 507 16.13 8.30 -5.72
N VAL A 508 15.82 9.58 -5.98
CA VAL A 508 14.90 10.37 -5.15
C VAL A 508 13.52 9.70 -5.17
N ARG A 509 13.06 9.25 -6.34
CA ARG A 509 11.78 8.52 -6.48
C ARG A 509 11.74 7.24 -5.66
N ASP A 510 12.73 6.37 -5.84
CA ASP A 510 12.79 5.08 -5.15
C ASP A 510 12.91 5.26 -3.63
N THR A 511 13.64 6.30 -3.19
CA THR A 511 13.74 6.67 -1.78
C THR A 511 12.38 7.10 -1.23
N GLY A 512 11.66 7.97 -1.94
CA GLY A 512 10.34 8.42 -1.51
C GLY A 512 9.30 7.30 -1.53
N LEU A 513 9.29 6.45 -2.55
CA LEU A 513 8.42 5.26 -2.61
C LEU A 513 8.71 4.29 -1.45
N ARG A 514 9.98 4.09 -1.10
CA ARG A 514 10.37 3.27 0.07
C ARG A 514 9.96 3.91 1.38
N LEU A 515 10.09 5.22 1.53
CA LEU A 515 9.69 5.94 2.74
C LEU A 515 8.17 5.95 2.90
N LEU A 516 7.41 6.17 1.83
CA LEU A 516 5.96 6.01 1.80
C LEU A 516 5.54 4.58 2.12
N ALA A 517 6.21 3.58 1.55
CA ALA A 517 5.96 2.18 1.85
C ALA A 517 6.32 1.83 3.30
N LYS A 518 7.39 2.40 3.85
CA LYS A 518 7.81 2.23 5.25
C LYS A 518 6.79 2.86 6.18
N GLU A 519 6.35 4.09 5.91
CA GLU A 519 5.31 4.79 6.66
C GLU A 519 4.00 3.99 6.65
N GLN A 520 3.61 3.47 5.49
CA GLN A 520 2.47 2.56 5.35
C GLN A 520 2.66 1.24 6.10
N ALA A 521 3.87 0.66 6.07
CA ALA A 521 4.19 -0.58 6.77
C ALA A 521 4.24 -0.38 8.29
N THR A 522 4.78 0.72 8.81
CA THR A 522 4.68 1.06 10.24
C THR A 522 3.23 1.30 10.63
N THR A 523 2.45 2.00 9.81
CA THR A 523 1.01 2.18 10.03
C THR A 523 0.27 0.83 10.03
N ALA A 524 0.66 -0.11 9.18
CA ALA A 524 0.10 -1.46 9.11
C ALA A 524 0.57 -2.37 10.26
N THR A 525 1.82 -2.23 10.72
CA THR A 525 2.37 -2.99 11.85
C THR A 525 1.78 -2.48 13.18
N GLU A 526 1.49 -1.19 13.27
CA GLU A 526 0.73 -0.59 14.37
C GLU A 526 -0.74 -1.04 14.36
N LEU A 527 -1.34 -1.24 13.19
CA LEU A 527 -2.69 -1.84 13.04
C LEU A 527 -2.70 -3.34 13.41
N LEU A 528 -1.63 -4.07 13.10
CA LEU A 528 -1.46 -5.50 13.44
C LEU A 528 -1.16 -5.75 14.93
N GLY A 529 -0.80 -4.71 15.68
CA GLY A 529 -0.38 -4.82 17.08
C GLY A 529 -1.46 -5.27 18.05
N ASP A 530 -2.76 -5.22 17.69
CA ASP A 530 -3.81 -5.41 18.69
C ASP A 530 -4.89 -6.46 18.40
N ARG A 531 -4.98 -7.08 17.21
CA ARG A 531 -5.84 -8.27 17.00
C ARG A 531 -5.30 -9.17 15.90
N LEU A 532 -5.37 -10.48 16.13
CA LEU A 532 -5.33 -11.50 15.08
C LEU A 532 -6.53 -11.27 14.14
N GLN A 533 -6.43 -10.32 13.22
CA GLN A 533 -7.31 -10.24 12.07
C GLN A 533 -6.72 -11.04 10.91
N PRO A 534 -7.57 -11.69 10.08
CA PRO A 534 -7.11 -12.41 8.90
C PRO A 534 -6.28 -11.50 7.99
N VAL A 535 -5.18 -12.02 7.46
CA VAL A 535 -4.26 -11.35 6.52
C VAL A 535 -4.99 -10.69 5.34
N THR A 536 -6.17 -11.19 4.99
CA THR A 536 -7.06 -10.67 3.94
C THR A 536 -7.64 -9.28 4.25
N GLU A 537 -8.11 -9.02 5.47
CA GLU A 537 -8.66 -7.70 5.87
C GLU A 537 -7.54 -6.63 5.90
N THR A 538 -6.32 -7.05 6.23
CA THR A 538 -5.13 -6.19 6.26
C THR A 538 -4.69 -5.81 4.83
N LEU A 539 -4.76 -6.77 3.89
CA LEU A 539 -4.53 -6.52 2.47
C LEU A 539 -5.59 -5.57 1.90
N GLU A 540 -6.86 -5.75 2.25
CA GLU A 540 -7.95 -4.86 1.80
C GLU A 540 -7.79 -3.43 2.32
N THR A 541 -7.42 -3.25 3.59
CA THR A 541 -7.17 -1.91 4.16
C THR A 541 -5.94 -1.24 3.56
N LEU A 542 -4.87 -1.99 3.29
CA LEU A 542 -3.69 -1.49 2.58
C LEU A 542 -3.99 -1.10 1.14
N ILE A 543 -4.75 -1.93 0.40
CA ILE A 543 -5.20 -1.62 -0.95
C ILE A 543 -6.11 -0.37 -0.93
N ASN A 544 -7.04 -0.27 0.02
CA ASN A 544 -7.94 0.89 0.15
C ASN A 544 -7.19 2.18 0.52
N LYS A 545 -6.17 2.13 1.40
CA LYS A 545 -5.33 3.30 1.74
C LYS A 545 -4.41 3.71 0.58
N SER A 546 -3.80 2.75 -0.11
CA SER A 546 -3.04 2.97 -1.34
C SER A 546 -3.92 3.61 -2.44
N GLN A 547 -5.18 3.16 -2.56
CA GLN A 547 -6.17 3.76 -3.47
C GLN A 547 -6.55 5.19 -3.06
N ASN A 548 -6.66 5.50 -1.77
CA ASN A 548 -6.92 6.87 -1.30
C ASN A 548 -5.75 7.82 -1.54
N LEU A 549 -4.51 7.33 -1.47
CA LEU A 549 -3.31 8.08 -1.86
C LEU A 549 -3.24 8.27 -3.38
N GLN A 550 -3.53 7.23 -4.18
CA GLN A 550 -3.66 7.36 -5.63
C GLN A 550 -4.78 8.32 -6.04
N ARG A 551 -5.88 8.41 -5.29
CA ARG A 551 -6.95 9.41 -5.52
C ARG A 551 -6.50 10.84 -5.22
N ARG A 552 -5.59 11.04 -4.26
CA ARG A 552 -4.96 12.34 -3.99
C ARG A 552 -3.95 12.72 -5.07
N SER A 553 -3.19 11.77 -5.60
CA SER A 553 -2.29 11.99 -6.75
C SER A 553 -3.04 12.17 -8.08
N ALA A 554 -4.19 11.50 -8.26
CA ALA A 554 -5.03 11.59 -9.46
C ALA A 554 -6.02 12.77 -9.45
N SER A 555 -6.01 13.60 -8.41
CA SER A 555 -6.77 14.86 -8.36
C SER A 555 -5.86 16.07 -8.59
N GLN A 556 -4.91 15.95 -9.54
CA GLN A 556 -4.44 17.13 -10.23
C GLN A 556 -5.63 17.69 -11.01
N THR A 557 -6.23 18.77 -10.52
CA THR A 557 -7.26 19.52 -11.23
C THR A 557 -6.57 20.39 -12.28
N LEU A 558 -5.91 19.74 -13.25
CA LEU A 558 -5.37 20.48 -14.39
C LEU A 558 -6.54 20.95 -15.26
N PRO A 559 -6.50 22.18 -15.79
CA PRO A 559 -7.49 22.63 -16.75
C PRO A 559 -7.46 21.75 -18.00
N MET A 560 -8.62 21.60 -18.68
CA MET A 560 -8.76 20.77 -19.89
C MET A 560 -7.69 21.06 -20.96
N VAL A 561 -7.15 22.29 -21.01
CA VAL A 561 -6.08 22.66 -21.94
C VAL A 561 -4.82 21.82 -21.78
N ALA A 562 -4.47 21.43 -20.54
CA ALA A 562 -3.31 20.57 -20.27
C ALA A 562 -3.49 19.16 -20.83
N TYR A 563 -4.74 18.64 -20.81
CA TYR A 563 -5.07 17.35 -21.42
C TYR A 563 -5.39 17.45 -22.90
N SER A 564 -5.71 18.64 -23.41
CA SER A 564 -6.26 18.83 -24.75
C SER A 564 -5.28 18.41 -25.85
N GLN A 565 -3.99 18.66 -25.67
CA GLN A 565 -2.97 18.31 -26.66
C GLN A 565 -2.79 16.79 -26.74
N ASP A 566 -2.76 16.09 -25.60
CA ASP A 566 -2.71 14.63 -25.56
C ASP A 566 -3.99 14.02 -26.13
N LEU A 567 -5.17 14.55 -25.77
CA LEU A 567 -6.45 14.08 -26.30
C LEU A 567 -6.58 14.30 -27.82
N VAL A 568 -6.08 15.43 -28.34
CA VAL A 568 -6.04 15.73 -29.78
C VAL A 568 -5.06 14.79 -30.47
N ARG A 569 -3.86 14.57 -29.89
CA ARG A 569 -2.90 13.60 -30.41
C ARG A 569 -3.50 12.18 -30.45
N ASP A 570 -4.21 11.78 -29.40
CA ASP A 570 -4.85 10.46 -29.33
C ASP A 570 -6.02 10.35 -30.32
N LEU A 571 -6.78 11.43 -30.53
CA LEU A 571 -7.90 11.48 -31.46
C LEU A 571 -7.46 11.35 -32.93
N PHE A 572 -6.32 11.95 -33.30
CA PHE A 572 -5.83 11.96 -34.68
C PHE A 572 -4.66 11.00 -34.95
N GLY A 573 -4.02 10.46 -33.91
CA GLY A 573 -2.76 9.72 -33.99
C GLY A 573 -2.84 8.22 -33.78
N GLN A 574 -3.94 7.68 -33.22
CA GLN A 574 -4.12 6.23 -33.06
C GLN A 574 -5.47 5.74 -33.61
N PRO A 575 -5.52 4.54 -34.23
CA PRO A 575 -6.78 3.91 -34.55
C PRO A 575 -7.56 3.62 -33.26
N GLN A 576 -8.87 3.88 -33.32
CA GLN A 576 -9.83 3.86 -32.21
C GLN A 576 -9.60 2.70 -31.23
N THR A 577 -9.48 3.00 -29.94
CA THR A 577 -9.15 2.07 -28.83
C THR A 577 -10.30 1.14 -28.39
N ALA A 578 -11.36 1.04 -29.19
CA ALA A 578 -12.53 0.24 -28.86
C ALA A 578 -12.21 -1.25 -28.98
N ILE A 579 -12.60 -2.03 -27.96
CA ILE A 579 -12.41 -3.49 -27.95
C ILE A 579 -13.54 -4.12 -28.77
N PRO A 580 -13.26 -4.85 -29.86
CA PRO A 580 -14.30 -5.38 -30.72
C PRO A 580 -15.12 -6.45 -30.00
N THR A 581 -16.42 -6.46 -30.28
CA THR A 581 -17.31 -7.58 -29.98
C THR A 581 -17.46 -8.48 -31.20
N PRO A 582 -17.90 -9.74 -31.03
CA PRO A 582 -18.09 -10.68 -32.14
C PRO A 582 -19.22 -10.29 -33.12
N ALA A 583 -20.02 -9.27 -32.80
CA ALA A 583 -21.20 -8.90 -33.56
C ALA A 583 -21.01 -7.51 -34.18
N HIS A 584 -20.99 -7.47 -35.51
CA HIS A 584 -20.76 -6.23 -36.27
C HIS A 584 -21.76 -5.13 -35.89
N TRP A 585 -23.06 -5.47 -35.86
CA TRP A 585 -24.08 -4.49 -35.51
C TRP A 585 -23.95 -3.99 -34.07
N LEU A 586 -23.54 -4.84 -33.14
CA LEU A 586 -23.27 -4.41 -31.77
C LEU A 586 -22.09 -3.45 -31.71
N ASN A 587 -21.02 -3.71 -32.47
CA ASN A 587 -19.90 -2.78 -32.59
C ASN A 587 -20.37 -1.43 -33.12
N HIS A 588 -21.20 -1.41 -34.17
CA HIS A 588 -21.79 -0.18 -34.70
C HIS A 588 -22.60 0.57 -33.62
N ALA A 589 -23.50 -0.12 -32.92
CA ALA A 589 -24.31 0.47 -31.85
C ALA A 589 -23.47 1.04 -30.71
N LEU A 590 -22.32 0.42 -30.42
CA LEU A 590 -21.37 0.83 -29.39
C LEU A 590 -20.26 1.76 -29.90
N ASN A 591 -20.42 2.35 -31.10
CA ASN A 591 -19.45 3.25 -31.74
C ASN A 591 -18.07 2.61 -31.92
N GLY A 592 -18.02 1.43 -32.53
CA GLY A 592 -16.80 0.67 -32.83
C GLY A 592 -16.48 -0.47 -31.86
N GLY A 593 -17.18 -0.59 -30.71
CA GLY A 593 -16.99 -1.69 -29.76
C GLY A 593 -17.04 -1.26 -28.29
N LEU A 594 -16.45 -2.07 -27.40
CA LEU A 594 -16.38 -1.81 -25.97
C LEU A 594 -15.24 -0.83 -25.66
N HIS A 595 -15.59 0.40 -25.32
CA HIS A 595 -14.64 1.44 -24.95
C HIS A 595 -14.11 1.29 -23.51
N PRO A 596 -12.78 1.46 -23.28
CA PRO A 596 -12.19 1.61 -21.95
C PRO A 596 -12.81 2.75 -21.12
N GLY A 597 -12.76 2.65 -19.79
CA GLY A 597 -13.36 3.63 -18.89
C GLY A 597 -14.88 3.49 -18.70
N ARG A 598 -15.49 2.48 -19.34
CA ARG A 598 -16.94 2.24 -19.33
C ARG A 598 -17.32 0.93 -18.65
N LEU A 599 -18.49 0.95 -18.01
CA LEU A 599 -19.15 -0.21 -17.41
C LEU A 599 -20.36 -0.61 -18.26
N TYR A 600 -20.32 -1.83 -18.77
CA TYR A 600 -21.39 -2.49 -19.51
C TYR A 600 -22.04 -3.52 -18.58
N VAL A 601 -23.35 -3.45 -18.40
CA VAL A 601 -24.10 -4.42 -17.60
C VAL A 601 -24.99 -5.25 -18.52
N ILE A 602 -24.87 -6.57 -18.43
CA ILE A 602 -25.75 -7.50 -19.13
C ILE A 602 -26.67 -8.22 -18.14
N GLY A 603 -27.97 -8.13 -18.36
CA GLY A 603 -28.99 -8.84 -17.59
C GLY A 603 -29.70 -9.89 -18.44
N ALA A 604 -29.95 -11.07 -17.88
CA ALA A 604 -30.72 -12.10 -18.60
C ALA A 604 -31.35 -13.10 -17.62
N PRO A 605 -32.47 -13.74 -17.99
CA PRO A 605 -32.97 -14.90 -17.26
C PRO A 605 -31.96 -16.05 -17.18
N PRO A 606 -32.01 -16.89 -16.13
CA PRO A 606 -31.26 -18.13 -16.08
C PRO A 606 -31.46 -18.99 -17.34
N GLY A 607 -30.38 -19.59 -17.86
CA GLY A 607 -30.42 -20.41 -19.08
C GLY A 607 -30.47 -19.63 -20.41
N SER A 608 -30.52 -18.29 -20.38
CA SER A 608 -30.54 -17.45 -21.59
C SER A 608 -29.17 -17.29 -22.26
N GLY A 609 -28.09 -17.82 -21.68
CA GLY A 609 -26.75 -17.76 -22.27
C GLY A 609 -25.94 -16.50 -21.94
N LYS A 610 -26.24 -15.80 -20.84
CA LYS A 610 -25.49 -14.60 -20.38
C LYS A 610 -23.96 -14.82 -20.29
N THR A 611 -23.56 -15.90 -19.61
CA THR A 611 -22.15 -16.32 -19.51
C THR A 611 -21.58 -16.70 -20.87
N THR A 612 -22.33 -17.45 -21.66
CA THR A 612 -21.92 -17.85 -23.02
C THR A 612 -21.67 -16.64 -23.92
N TRP A 613 -22.50 -15.61 -23.81
CA TRP A 613 -22.37 -14.37 -24.56
C TRP A 613 -21.14 -13.55 -24.11
N CYS A 614 -20.95 -13.38 -22.80
CA CYS A 614 -19.77 -12.68 -22.27
C CYS A 614 -18.46 -13.42 -22.60
N ALA A 615 -18.45 -14.75 -22.48
CA ALA A 615 -17.31 -15.57 -22.87
C ALA A 615 -17.03 -15.47 -24.38
N TRP A 616 -18.05 -15.30 -25.22
CA TRP A 616 -17.83 -15.08 -26.65
C TRP A 616 -17.17 -13.72 -26.93
N CYS A 617 -17.59 -12.66 -26.23
CA CYS A 617 -16.93 -11.36 -26.28
C CYS A 617 -15.49 -11.43 -25.77
N ALA A 618 -15.22 -12.21 -24.71
CA ALA A 618 -13.88 -12.46 -24.21
C ALA A 618 -13.01 -13.20 -25.25
N ASP A 619 -13.54 -14.25 -25.88
CA ASP A 619 -12.85 -14.99 -26.94
C ASP A 619 -12.46 -14.06 -28.10
N GLU A 620 -13.34 -13.15 -28.50
CA GLU A 620 -13.08 -12.22 -29.61
C GLU A 620 -12.09 -11.11 -29.26
N ALA A 621 -12.19 -10.54 -28.06
CA ALA A 621 -11.21 -9.58 -27.57
C ALA A 621 -9.81 -10.21 -27.48
N ALA A 622 -9.72 -11.46 -27.02
CA ALA A 622 -8.46 -12.21 -26.95
C ALA A 622 -7.89 -12.48 -28.35
N LYS A 623 -8.71 -12.85 -29.34
CA LYS A 623 -8.31 -12.99 -30.76
C LYS A 623 -7.79 -11.67 -31.34
N ALA A 624 -8.39 -10.56 -30.95
CA ALA A 624 -7.93 -9.21 -31.29
C ALA A 624 -6.67 -8.79 -30.50
N ARG A 625 -6.04 -9.72 -29.77
CA ARG A 625 -4.84 -9.53 -28.93
C ARG A 625 -5.01 -8.52 -27.81
N THR A 626 -6.25 -8.25 -27.41
CA THR A 626 -6.53 -7.44 -26.22
C THR A 626 -6.51 -8.34 -24.99
N PRO A 627 -5.70 -8.04 -23.95
CA PRO A 627 -5.75 -8.84 -22.74
C PRO A 627 -7.13 -8.81 -22.08
N VAL A 628 -7.58 -9.97 -21.66
CA VAL A 628 -8.87 -10.20 -21.03
C VAL A 628 -8.67 -10.81 -19.66
N LEU A 629 -9.34 -10.23 -18.67
CA LEU A 629 -9.51 -10.80 -17.34
C LEU A 629 -10.95 -11.26 -17.17
N TYR A 630 -11.17 -12.57 -17.15
CA TYR A 630 -12.47 -13.17 -16.88
C TYR A 630 -12.55 -13.59 -15.41
N VAL A 631 -13.35 -12.87 -14.62
CA VAL A 631 -13.59 -13.15 -13.20
C VAL A 631 -14.85 -14.00 -13.08
N SER A 632 -14.70 -15.25 -12.65
CA SER A 632 -15.80 -16.22 -12.59
C SER A 632 -16.06 -16.67 -11.16
N PHE A 633 -17.27 -16.42 -10.66
CA PHE A 633 -17.74 -16.83 -9.34
C PHE A 633 -18.58 -18.11 -9.37
N GLU A 634 -19.23 -18.43 -10.50
CA GLU A 634 -20.05 -19.65 -10.63
C GLU A 634 -19.30 -20.79 -11.32
N MET A 635 -18.67 -20.52 -12.46
CA MET A 635 -18.09 -21.55 -13.33
C MET A 635 -16.58 -21.67 -13.11
N GLY A 636 -16.09 -22.91 -12.99
CA GLY A 636 -14.65 -23.18 -12.97
C GLY A 636 -13.99 -22.95 -14.33
N ARG A 637 -12.67 -22.75 -14.34
CA ARG A 637 -11.83 -22.60 -15.54
C ARG A 637 -12.03 -23.72 -16.54
N GLN A 638 -12.09 -24.96 -16.06
CA GLN A 638 -12.29 -26.12 -16.93
C GLN A 638 -13.62 -26.04 -17.69
N GLN A 639 -14.69 -25.58 -17.04
CA GLN A 639 -16.01 -25.49 -17.67
C GLN A 639 -16.07 -24.37 -18.71
N LEU A 640 -15.44 -23.22 -18.42
CA LEU A 640 -15.30 -22.12 -19.38
C LEU A 640 -14.44 -22.54 -20.58
N TRP A 641 -13.34 -23.27 -20.33
CA TRP A 641 -12.49 -23.81 -21.38
C TRP A 641 -13.22 -24.82 -22.29
N VAL A 642 -13.95 -25.78 -21.70
CA VAL A 642 -14.79 -26.72 -22.47
C VAL A 642 -15.86 -25.97 -23.27
N SER A 643 -16.46 -24.93 -22.71
CA SER A 643 -17.42 -24.09 -23.44
C SER A 643 -16.79 -23.39 -24.64
N ALA A 644 -15.56 -22.87 -24.51
CA ALA A 644 -14.82 -22.29 -25.62
C ALA A 644 -14.48 -23.34 -26.68
N LEU A 645 -14.04 -24.54 -26.29
CA LEU A 645 -13.79 -25.65 -27.22
C LEU A 645 -15.06 -26.09 -27.95
N SER A 646 -16.18 -26.20 -27.24
CA SER A 646 -17.50 -26.51 -27.80
C SER A 646 -17.89 -25.49 -28.86
N ARG A 647 -17.67 -24.20 -28.60
CA ARG A 647 -17.92 -23.09 -29.53
C ARG A 647 -17.04 -23.14 -30.77
N LEU A 648 -15.73 -23.40 -30.59
CA LEU A 648 -14.75 -23.49 -31.67
C LEU A 648 -14.94 -24.74 -32.54
N ALA A 649 -15.27 -25.88 -31.92
CA ALA A 649 -15.48 -27.14 -32.62
C ALA A 649 -16.87 -27.25 -33.26
N GLY A 650 -17.86 -26.48 -32.79
CA GLY A 650 -19.26 -26.68 -33.16
C GLY A 650 -19.82 -28.00 -32.66
N LEU A 651 -19.38 -28.43 -31.48
CA LEU A 651 -19.73 -29.72 -30.87
C LEU A 651 -20.48 -29.51 -29.57
N ASN A 652 -21.35 -30.46 -29.23
CA ASN A 652 -22.03 -30.44 -27.93
C ASN A 652 -21.01 -30.64 -26.80
N SER A 653 -21.01 -29.74 -25.80
CA SER A 653 -20.07 -29.77 -24.68
C SER A 653 -20.07 -31.09 -23.91
N GLY A 654 -21.22 -31.75 -23.77
CA GLY A 654 -21.34 -33.06 -23.13
C GLY A 654 -20.57 -34.17 -23.86
N LEU A 655 -20.38 -34.07 -25.18
CA LEU A 655 -19.53 -35.02 -25.95
C LEU A 655 -18.05 -34.85 -25.59
N ILE A 656 -17.65 -33.62 -25.29
CA ILE A 656 -16.28 -33.25 -24.91
C ILE A 656 -16.00 -33.68 -23.47
N GLU A 657 -16.93 -33.40 -22.55
CA GLU A 657 -16.80 -33.75 -21.13
C GLU A 657 -16.78 -35.26 -20.90
N SER A 658 -17.68 -35.99 -21.57
CA SER A 658 -17.75 -37.46 -21.47
C SER A 658 -16.64 -38.17 -22.24
N LYS A 659 -15.84 -37.45 -23.03
CA LYS A 659 -14.83 -38.01 -23.93
C LYS A 659 -15.40 -39.13 -24.80
N GLN A 660 -16.58 -38.91 -25.39
CA GLN A 660 -17.33 -39.96 -26.07
C GLN A 660 -16.60 -40.62 -27.24
N TRP A 661 -15.51 -40.02 -27.73
CA TRP A 661 -14.61 -40.64 -28.71
C TRP A 661 -13.76 -41.80 -28.16
N ASP A 662 -13.67 -41.97 -26.85
CA ASP A 662 -12.98 -43.09 -26.19
C ASP A 662 -13.99 -44.15 -25.66
N ASP A 663 -15.30 -43.97 -25.90
CA ASP A 663 -16.35 -44.91 -25.50
C ASP A 663 -16.42 -46.12 -26.46
N PRO A 664 -16.17 -47.36 -25.98
CA PRO A 664 -16.23 -48.56 -26.81
C PRO A 664 -17.60 -48.83 -27.44
N ASP A 665 -18.68 -48.33 -26.83
CA ASP A 665 -20.05 -48.53 -27.32
C ASP A 665 -20.38 -47.59 -28.50
N TYR A 666 -19.53 -46.60 -28.78
CA TYR A 666 -19.70 -45.64 -29.88
C TYR A 666 -18.64 -45.80 -30.97
N ALA A 667 -18.88 -46.71 -31.92
CA ALA A 667 -18.03 -46.88 -33.10
C ALA A 667 -18.06 -45.65 -34.03
N ASN A 668 -16.95 -45.39 -34.75
CA ASN A 668 -16.79 -44.30 -35.74
C ASN A 668 -16.81 -42.86 -35.18
N THR A 669 -16.35 -42.64 -33.94
CA THR A 669 -16.29 -41.32 -33.27
C THR A 669 -14.92 -40.64 -33.34
N GLN A 670 -13.94 -41.21 -34.05
CA GLN A 670 -12.57 -40.68 -34.12
C GLN A 670 -12.51 -39.26 -34.72
N TRP A 671 -13.46 -38.88 -35.57
CA TRP A 671 -13.60 -37.52 -36.10
C TRP A 671 -13.87 -36.49 -34.99
N LEU A 672 -14.58 -36.86 -33.91
CA LEU A 672 -14.82 -35.98 -32.76
C LEU A 672 -13.49 -35.62 -32.09
N LYS A 673 -12.63 -36.63 -31.87
CA LYS A 673 -11.29 -36.43 -31.28
C LYS A 673 -10.44 -35.49 -32.13
N GLN A 674 -10.51 -35.61 -33.46
CA GLN A 674 -9.80 -34.74 -34.39
C GLN A 674 -10.34 -33.30 -34.36
N GLN A 675 -11.66 -33.11 -34.35
CA GLN A 675 -12.27 -31.78 -34.26
C GLN A 675 -11.95 -31.09 -32.92
N VAL A 676 -12.02 -31.81 -31.81
CA VAL A 676 -11.63 -31.27 -30.50
C VAL A 676 -10.15 -30.91 -30.48
N ALA A 677 -9.27 -31.74 -31.05
CA ALA A 677 -7.85 -31.43 -31.15
C ALA A 677 -7.57 -30.18 -32.02
N GLN A 678 -8.35 -29.96 -33.09
CA GLN A 678 -8.29 -28.73 -33.88
C GLN A 678 -8.74 -27.51 -33.07
N ALA A 679 -9.83 -27.62 -32.31
CA ALA A 679 -10.33 -26.56 -31.45
C ALA A 679 -9.33 -26.19 -30.35
N ILE A 680 -8.65 -27.18 -29.74
CA ILE A 680 -7.59 -26.94 -28.75
C ILE A 680 -6.46 -26.13 -29.38
N ARG A 681 -5.96 -26.53 -30.56
CA ARG A 681 -4.91 -25.77 -31.25
C ARG A 681 -5.35 -24.34 -31.58
N ALA A 682 -6.58 -24.14 -32.03
CA ALA A 682 -7.11 -22.81 -32.31
C ALA A 682 -7.22 -21.96 -31.03
N TYR A 683 -7.69 -22.56 -29.92
CA TYR A 683 -7.77 -21.91 -28.63
C TYR A 683 -6.39 -21.47 -28.13
N ASP A 684 -5.41 -22.37 -28.16
CA ASP A 684 -4.05 -22.09 -27.69
C ASP A 684 -3.37 -20.99 -28.51
N GLN A 685 -3.57 -20.99 -29.83
CA GLN A 685 -2.95 -20.03 -30.74
C GLN A 685 -3.60 -18.64 -30.73
N GLN A 686 -4.90 -18.56 -30.45
CA GLN A 686 -5.67 -17.33 -30.68
C GLN A 686 -6.27 -16.72 -29.42
N ILE A 687 -6.47 -17.51 -28.36
CA ILE A 687 -7.24 -17.09 -27.16
C ILE A 687 -6.39 -17.21 -25.89
N ALA A 688 -5.72 -18.34 -25.69
CA ALA A 688 -5.08 -18.68 -24.41
C ALA A 688 -4.04 -17.65 -23.93
N GLU A 689 -3.23 -17.10 -24.84
CA GLU A 689 -2.19 -16.13 -24.52
C GLU A 689 -2.74 -14.81 -23.95
N HIS A 690 -3.95 -14.43 -24.36
CA HIS A 690 -4.55 -13.14 -24.02
C HIS A 690 -5.73 -13.25 -23.04
N LEU A 691 -6.15 -14.46 -22.66
CA LEU A 691 -7.28 -14.68 -21.74
C LEU A 691 -6.80 -15.22 -20.39
N THR A 692 -6.88 -14.38 -19.35
CA THR A 692 -6.68 -14.77 -17.96
C THR A 692 -8.02 -15.04 -17.29
N ILE A 693 -8.22 -16.25 -16.76
CA ILE A 693 -9.43 -16.61 -16.00
C ILE A 693 -9.10 -16.67 -14.51
N LEU A 694 -9.79 -15.86 -13.70
CA LEU A 694 -9.73 -15.83 -12.25
C LEU A 694 -10.97 -16.55 -11.68
N GLU A 695 -10.76 -17.71 -11.06
CA GLU A 695 -11.78 -18.37 -10.23
C GLU A 695 -11.88 -17.60 -8.92
N ALA A 696 -13.03 -16.97 -8.69
CA ALA A 696 -13.21 -15.98 -7.64
C ALA A 696 -14.11 -16.50 -6.52
N GLY A 697 -13.68 -16.32 -5.27
CA GLY A 697 -14.50 -16.49 -4.08
C GLY A 697 -14.83 -15.15 -3.39
N PRO A 698 -15.39 -15.19 -2.17
CA PRO A 698 -15.73 -14.00 -1.38
C PRO A 698 -14.55 -13.03 -1.15
N GLU A 699 -13.30 -13.51 -1.23
CA GLU A 699 -12.07 -12.72 -1.11
C GLU A 699 -11.76 -11.82 -2.32
N VAL A 700 -12.51 -11.95 -3.42
CA VAL A 700 -12.30 -11.15 -4.63
C VAL A 700 -13.22 -9.92 -4.62
N THR A 701 -12.71 -8.85 -4.02
CA THR A 701 -13.36 -7.52 -4.01
C THR A 701 -12.99 -6.68 -5.22
N VAL A 702 -13.72 -5.58 -5.46
CA VAL A 702 -13.37 -4.58 -6.50
C VAL A 702 -11.94 -4.07 -6.33
N ALA A 703 -11.48 -3.94 -5.09
CA ALA A 703 -10.13 -3.48 -4.76
C ALA A 703 -9.06 -4.50 -5.18
N HIS A 704 -9.31 -5.79 -4.93
CA HIS A 704 -8.47 -6.90 -5.39
C HIS A 704 -8.35 -6.88 -6.92
N LEU A 705 -9.46 -6.70 -7.65
CA LEU A 705 -9.45 -6.66 -9.12
C LEU A 705 -8.49 -5.59 -9.69
N LYS A 706 -8.34 -4.44 -9.03
CA LYS A 706 -7.39 -3.40 -9.46
C LYS A 706 -5.94 -3.91 -9.50
N GLY A 707 -5.55 -4.69 -8.49
CA GLY A 707 -4.22 -5.30 -8.41
C GLY A 707 -4.01 -6.38 -9.49
N VAL A 708 -5.03 -7.21 -9.73
CA VAL A 708 -5.00 -8.26 -10.77
C VAL A 708 -4.89 -7.65 -12.16
N ILE A 709 -5.64 -6.58 -12.45
CA ILE A 709 -5.55 -5.84 -13.72
C ILE A 709 -4.12 -5.29 -13.93
N ALA A 710 -3.51 -4.73 -12.89
CA ALA A 710 -2.14 -4.25 -12.97
C ALA A 710 -1.13 -5.38 -13.19
N GLN A 711 -1.39 -6.59 -12.69
CA GLN A 711 -0.58 -7.78 -12.98
C GLN A 711 -0.77 -8.24 -14.43
N VAL A 712 -2.01 -8.36 -14.92
CA VAL A 712 -2.32 -8.73 -16.31
C VAL A 712 -1.60 -7.80 -17.28
N ARG A 713 -1.61 -6.49 -17.04
CA ARG A 713 -0.87 -5.51 -17.85
C ARG A 713 0.63 -5.73 -17.84
N ARG A 714 1.21 -5.96 -16.66
CA ARG A 714 2.65 -6.20 -16.52
C ARG A 714 3.07 -7.47 -17.25
N THR A 715 2.32 -8.56 -17.12
CA THR A 715 2.59 -9.82 -17.82
C THR A 715 2.47 -9.66 -19.33
N ALA A 716 1.53 -8.82 -19.80
CA ALA A 716 1.36 -8.51 -21.22
C ALA A 716 2.27 -7.37 -21.73
N ASN A 717 3.21 -6.86 -20.93
CA ASN A 717 4.10 -5.72 -21.27
C ASN A 717 3.35 -4.49 -21.81
N LEU A 718 2.18 -4.21 -21.24
CA LEU A 718 1.32 -3.11 -21.67
C LEU A 718 1.53 -1.82 -20.89
N SER A 719 1.35 -0.68 -21.57
CA SER A 719 1.34 0.64 -20.95
C SER A 719 0.13 0.81 -19.99
N LYS A 720 0.21 1.80 -19.10
CA LYS A 720 -0.84 2.10 -18.10
C LYS A 720 -2.22 2.35 -18.71
N ASN A 721 -2.28 2.85 -19.95
CA ASN A 721 -3.53 3.20 -20.62
C ASN A 721 -3.94 2.18 -21.69
N ALA A 722 -3.18 1.10 -21.90
CA ALA A 722 -3.55 0.09 -22.88
C ALA A 722 -4.90 -0.58 -22.53
N PRO A 723 -5.77 -0.84 -23.52
CA PRO A 723 -7.09 -1.41 -23.28
C PRO A 723 -6.97 -2.82 -22.68
N VAL A 724 -7.83 -3.10 -21.69
CA VAL A 724 -8.02 -4.44 -21.11
C VAL A 724 -9.53 -4.64 -20.96
N LEU A 725 -10.01 -5.82 -21.36
CA LEU A 725 -11.39 -6.24 -21.12
C LEU A 725 -11.46 -6.97 -19.78
N VAL A 726 -12.37 -6.56 -18.91
CA VAL A 726 -12.67 -7.26 -17.66
C VAL A 726 -14.08 -7.77 -17.71
N VAL A 727 -14.27 -9.08 -17.58
CA VAL A 727 -15.58 -9.71 -17.49
C VAL A 727 -15.81 -10.14 -16.04
N VAL A 728 -16.98 -9.83 -15.47
CA VAL A 728 -17.38 -10.21 -14.11
C VAL A 728 -18.65 -11.06 -14.15
N ASP A 729 -18.54 -12.33 -13.77
CA ASP A 729 -19.62 -13.31 -13.78
C ASP A 729 -19.85 -13.89 -12.36
N TYR A 730 -20.73 -13.34 -11.52
CA TYR A 730 -21.65 -12.23 -11.74
C TYR A 730 -21.70 -11.28 -10.53
N LEU A 731 -22.21 -10.06 -10.73
CA LEU A 731 -22.13 -8.93 -9.80
C LEU A 731 -22.56 -9.25 -8.36
N GLN A 732 -23.66 -9.98 -8.21
CA GLN A 732 -24.26 -10.25 -6.91
C GLN A 732 -23.43 -11.19 -6.02
N LEU A 733 -22.45 -11.90 -6.57
CA LEU A 733 -21.52 -12.72 -5.77
C LEU A 733 -20.29 -11.96 -5.31
N MET A 734 -20.01 -10.78 -5.87
CA MET A 734 -18.88 -9.97 -5.42
C MET A 734 -19.10 -9.37 -4.03
N CYS A 735 -18.04 -9.37 -3.23
CA CYS A 735 -17.99 -8.61 -1.99
C CYS A 735 -17.63 -7.15 -2.26
N CYS A 736 -18.22 -6.24 -1.48
CA CYS A 736 -17.97 -4.80 -1.61
C CYS A 736 -16.77 -4.31 -0.77
N GLY A 737 -16.19 -5.18 0.08
CA GLY A 737 -15.07 -4.86 0.96
C GLY A 737 -15.50 -4.12 2.23
N ASP A 738 -16.79 -4.16 2.57
CA ASP A 738 -17.32 -3.65 3.83
C ASP A 738 -17.94 -4.83 4.57
N GLU A 739 -17.24 -5.32 5.60
CA GLU A 739 -17.63 -6.50 6.38
C GLU A 739 -19.09 -6.45 6.85
N LYS A 740 -19.62 -5.27 7.21
CA LYS A 740 -21.01 -5.16 7.69
C LYS A 740 -22.03 -5.33 6.58
N LEU A 741 -21.71 -4.94 5.36
CA LEU A 741 -22.57 -5.12 4.20
C LEU A 741 -22.41 -6.50 3.57
N ASP A 742 -21.20 -7.05 3.61
CA ASP A 742 -20.90 -8.38 3.07
C ASP A 742 -21.42 -9.51 3.99
N SER A 743 -21.50 -9.28 5.30
CA SER A 743 -22.16 -10.19 6.27
C SER A 743 -23.64 -9.84 6.54
N GLY A 744 -24.11 -8.68 6.07
CA GLY A 744 -25.43 -8.15 6.36
C GLY A 744 -26.52 -8.62 5.39
N ALA A 745 -27.78 -8.52 5.82
CA ALA A 745 -28.93 -8.91 5.01
C ALA A 745 -29.29 -7.93 3.86
N ASN A 746 -28.60 -6.79 3.74
CA ASN A 746 -28.96 -5.73 2.79
C ASN A 746 -28.18 -5.88 1.46
N GLU A 747 -28.53 -6.93 0.71
CA GLU A 747 -27.96 -7.28 -0.60
C GLU A 747 -28.00 -6.08 -1.58
N VAL A 748 -29.11 -5.33 -1.59
CA VAL A 748 -29.33 -4.15 -2.45
C VAL A 748 -28.19 -3.13 -2.33
N LEU A 749 -27.82 -2.79 -1.08
CA LEU A 749 -26.79 -1.79 -0.82
C LEU A 749 -25.39 -2.30 -1.18
N ARG A 750 -25.12 -3.59 -0.93
CA ARG A 750 -23.87 -4.26 -1.31
C ARG A 750 -23.67 -4.23 -2.83
N VAL A 751 -24.66 -4.70 -3.60
CA VAL A 751 -24.62 -4.72 -5.07
C VAL A 751 -24.51 -3.30 -5.65
N SER A 752 -25.19 -2.32 -5.04
CA SER A 752 -25.07 -0.91 -5.41
C SER A 752 -23.64 -0.38 -5.27
N ARG A 753 -22.95 -0.75 -4.19
CA ARG A 753 -21.54 -0.38 -3.97
C ARG A 753 -20.62 -1.08 -4.95
N VAL A 754 -20.83 -2.37 -5.21
CA VAL A 754 -20.06 -3.12 -6.23
C VAL A 754 -20.19 -2.46 -7.60
N ALA A 755 -21.41 -2.15 -8.06
CA ALA A 755 -21.62 -1.52 -9.36
C ALA A 755 -20.93 -0.15 -9.48
N THR A 756 -21.01 0.67 -8.42
CA THR A 756 -20.31 1.97 -8.36
C THR A 756 -18.79 1.79 -8.35
N GLY A 757 -18.30 0.81 -7.58
CA GLY A 757 -16.88 0.46 -7.51
C GLY A 757 -16.33 -0.01 -8.85
N LEU A 758 -17.06 -0.85 -9.58
CA LEU A 758 -16.67 -1.32 -10.91
C LEU A 758 -16.65 -0.20 -11.95
N LYS A 759 -17.59 0.75 -11.88
CA LYS A 759 -17.53 1.95 -12.74
C LYS A 759 -16.29 2.80 -12.44
N GLN A 760 -15.94 2.97 -11.15
CA GLN A 760 -14.73 3.67 -10.77
C GLN A 760 -13.48 2.90 -11.21
N LEU A 761 -13.47 1.58 -11.04
CA LEU A 761 -12.39 0.70 -11.47
C LEU A 761 -12.15 0.85 -12.98
N ALA A 762 -13.20 0.79 -13.80
CA ALA A 762 -13.12 0.98 -15.24
C ALA A 762 -12.41 2.29 -15.61
N ARG A 763 -12.76 3.39 -14.94
CA ARG A 763 -12.16 4.72 -15.14
C ARG A 763 -10.71 4.79 -14.65
N ASP A 764 -10.46 4.42 -13.41
CA ASP A 764 -9.14 4.52 -12.76
C ASP A 764 -8.10 3.67 -13.47
N THR A 765 -8.54 2.55 -14.05
CA THR A 765 -7.66 1.61 -14.74
C THR A 765 -7.75 1.72 -16.24
N ASN A 766 -8.54 2.61 -16.84
CA ASN A 766 -8.77 2.63 -18.29
C ASN A 766 -9.06 1.23 -18.87
N THR A 767 -10.07 0.54 -18.32
CA THR A 767 -10.49 -0.80 -18.76
C THR A 767 -11.95 -0.80 -19.18
N ALA A 768 -12.34 -1.69 -20.09
CA ALA A 768 -13.75 -1.92 -20.40
C ALA A 768 -14.26 -3.03 -19.48
N VAL A 769 -15.28 -2.75 -18.67
CA VAL A 769 -15.82 -3.73 -17.71
C VAL A 769 -17.18 -4.21 -18.20
N VAL A 770 -17.32 -5.51 -18.46
CA VAL A 770 -18.60 -6.18 -18.75
C VAL A 770 -19.01 -6.99 -17.54
N ALA A 771 -20.10 -6.62 -16.89
CA ALA A 771 -20.57 -7.26 -15.68
C ALA A 771 -21.94 -7.91 -15.87
N ILE A 772 -22.07 -9.18 -15.49
CA ILE A 772 -23.32 -9.92 -15.54
C ILE A 772 -24.15 -9.58 -14.30
N SER A 773 -25.43 -9.32 -14.50
CA SER A 773 -26.42 -9.12 -13.43
C SER A 773 -27.55 -10.13 -13.58
N ASP A 774 -27.96 -10.75 -12.49
CA ASP A 774 -29.17 -11.55 -12.48
C ASP A 774 -30.44 -10.67 -12.52
N ILE A 775 -31.55 -11.24 -12.97
CA ILE A 775 -32.83 -10.53 -13.06
C ILE A 775 -33.78 -10.93 -11.93
N ASN A 776 -34.69 -10.02 -11.59
CA ASN A 776 -35.72 -10.28 -10.58
C ASN A 776 -36.67 -11.42 -11.02
N LYS A 777 -37.10 -12.26 -10.07
CA LYS A 777 -38.05 -13.35 -10.35
C LYS A 777 -39.36 -12.86 -10.97
N ALA A 778 -39.87 -11.70 -10.55
CA ALA A 778 -41.06 -11.09 -11.13
C ALA A 778 -40.83 -10.67 -12.60
N ALA A 779 -39.68 -10.06 -12.89
CA ALA A 779 -39.30 -9.70 -14.26
C ALA A 779 -39.05 -10.93 -15.13
N TYR A 780 -38.55 -12.02 -14.56
CA TYR A 780 -38.42 -13.31 -15.26
C TYR A 780 -39.79 -13.87 -15.68
N GLN A 781 -40.76 -13.90 -14.75
CA GLN A 781 -42.12 -14.36 -15.07
C GLN A 781 -42.78 -13.46 -16.12
N GLU A 782 -42.57 -12.15 -16.01
CA GLU A 782 -43.09 -11.21 -17.00
C GLU A 782 -42.43 -11.39 -18.37
N ALA A 783 -41.13 -11.68 -18.43
CA ALA A 783 -40.44 -11.98 -19.68
C ALA A 783 -40.94 -13.28 -20.33
N LEU A 784 -41.22 -14.33 -19.54
CA LEU A 784 -41.85 -15.56 -20.03
C LEU A 784 -43.26 -15.30 -20.58
N ARG A 785 -43.98 -14.35 -19.99
CA ARG A 785 -45.35 -14.02 -20.42
C ARG A 785 -45.37 -13.13 -21.66
N THR A 786 -44.55 -12.09 -21.69
CA THR A 786 -44.66 -10.98 -22.65
C THR A 786 -43.53 -10.91 -23.66
N GLY A 787 -42.41 -11.57 -23.40
CA GLY A 787 -41.21 -11.45 -24.22
C GLY A 787 -40.52 -10.10 -24.07
N THR A 788 -40.83 -9.30 -23.05
CA THR A 788 -40.22 -7.99 -22.82
C THR A 788 -39.51 -7.91 -21.47
N LEU A 789 -38.35 -7.27 -21.45
CA LEU A 789 -37.62 -6.90 -20.24
C LEU A 789 -37.36 -5.39 -20.31
N ASP A 790 -37.48 -4.72 -19.17
CA ASP A 790 -37.17 -3.30 -19.03
C ASP A 790 -35.95 -3.10 -18.09
N MET A 791 -35.52 -1.85 -17.90
CA MET A 791 -34.40 -1.54 -17.01
C MET A 791 -34.69 -1.92 -15.54
N GLY A 792 -35.97 -2.03 -15.15
CA GLY A 792 -36.39 -2.47 -13.81
C GLY A 792 -36.17 -3.96 -13.57
N ALA A 793 -35.91 -4.74 -14.64
CA ALA A 793 -35.69 -6.18 -14.55
C ALA A 793 -34.41 -6.57 -13.81
N LEU A 794 -33.38 -5.72 -13.82
CA LEU A 794 -32.14 -5.98 -13.08
C LEU A 794 -32.45 -6.12 -11.59
N ARG A 795 -31.86 -7.11 -10.92
CA ARG A 795 -32.02 -7.25 -9.48
C ARG A 795 -31.35 -6.08 -8.78
N ASP A 796 -32.07 -5.41 -7.88
CA ASP A 796 -31.60 -4.20 -7.17
C ASP A 796 -31.27 -3.01 -8.12
N SER A 797 -32.11 -2.87 -9.16
CA SER A 797 -31.91 -2.20 -10.46
C SER A 797 -31.44 -0.74 -10.45
N PHE A 798 -31.95 0.14 -9.59
CA PHE A 798 -31.76 1.58 -9.80
C PHE A 798 -30.30 2.02 -9.77
N LYS A 799 -29.53 1.59 -8.76
CA LYS A 799 -28.13 2.02 -8.61
C LYS A 799 -27.21 1.39 -9.65
N ILE A 800 -27.45 0.11 -9.99
CA ILE A 800 -26.73 -0.57 -11.07
C ILE A 800 -26.96 0.17 -12.39
N ALA A 801 -28.22 0.49 -12.70
CA ALA A 801 -28.59 1.18 -13.92
C ALA A 801 -28.01 2.60 -13.98
N HIS A 802 -27.93 3.32 -12.86
CA HIS A 802 -27.31 4.65 -12.82
C HIS A 802 -25.79 4.60 -13.04
N ALA A 803 -25.10 3.61 -12.46
CA ALA A 803 -23.66 3.46 -12.55
C ALA A 803 -23.18 3.01 -13.95
N ALA A 804 -23.92 2.09 -14.59
CA ALA A 804 -23.58 1.56 -15.90
C ALA A 804 -23.60 2.63 -16.99
N ASP A 805 -22.68 2.58 -17.95
CA ASP A 805 -22.71 3.40 -19.16
C ASP A 805 -23.60 2.78 -20.23
N CYS A 806 -23.64 1.44 -20.28
CA CYS A 806 -24.50 0.67 -21.17
C CYS A 806 -25.22 -0.46 -20.42
N ILE A 807 -26.52 -0.64 -20.68
CA ILE A 807 -27.33 -1.72 -20.13
C ILE A 807 -27.89 -2.53 -21.29
N MET A 808 -27.60 -3.83 -21.29
CA MET A 808 -28.00 -4.80 -22.30
C MET A 808 -28.85 -5.89 -21.65
N LEU A 809 -30.02 -6.19 -22.21
CA LEU A 809 -30.86 -7.29 -21.72
C LEU A 809 -30.97 -8.39 -22.77
N LEU A 810 -30.48 -9.58 -22.44
CA LEU A 810 -30.50 -10.74 -23.31
C LEU A 810 -31.76 -11.58 -23.06
N GLN A 811 -32.50 -11.82 -24.13
CA GLN A 811 -33.74 -12.61 -24.13
C GLN A 811 -33.63 -13.75 -25.13
N THR A 812 -34.08 -14.94 -24.73
CA THR A 812 -34.05 -16.14 -25.58
C THR A 812 -35.32 -16.97 -25.40
N GLY A 813 -35.59 -17.86 -26.34
CA GLY A 813 -36.73 -18.77 -26.25
C GLY A 813 -38.04 -18.11 -26.64
N LYS A 814 -39.15 -18.71 -26.18
CA LYS A 814 -40.50 -18.32 -26.53
C LYS A 814 -41.24 -17.69 -25.35
N ALA A 815 -42.04 -16.67 -25.62
CA ALA A 815 -42.96 -16.07 -24.66
C ALA A 815 -44.40 -16.52 -24.94
N GLN A 816 -45.21 -16.61 -23.89
CA GLN A 816 -46.60 -17.05 -24.00
C GLN A 816 -47.53 -16.25 -23.07
N ARG A 817 -48.56 -15.61 -23.64
CA ARG A 817 -49.62 -14.93 -22.88
C ARG A 817 -50.83 -15.86 -22.72
N GLY A 818 -51.08 -16.33 -21.50
CA GLY A 818 -52.24 -17.19 -21.22
C GLY A 818 -52.25 -18.45 -22.09
N ASN A 819 -53.32 -18.64 -22.87
CA ASN A 819 -53.48 -19.79 -23.77
C ASN A 819 -53.03 -19.53 -25.22
N ASP A 820 -52.40 -18.38 -25.50
CA ASP A 820 -51.90 -18.05 -26.85
C ASP A 820 -50.80 -19.04 -27.28
N GLN A 821 -50.56 -19.14 -28.59
CA GLN A 821 -49.40 -19.90 -29.09
C GLN A 821 -48.08 -19.26 -28.62
N PRO A 822 -47.09 -20.06 -28.18
CA PRO A 822 -45.78 -19.54 -27.81
C PRO A 822 -45.07 -18.86 -28.99
N LYS A 823 -44.69 -17.59 -28.80
CA LYS A 823 -44.04 -16.73 -29.80
C LYS A 823 -42.55 -16.64 -29.53
N ASP A 824 -41.72 -16.85 -30.54
CA ASP A 824 -40.27 -16.66 -30.40
C ASP A 824 -39.87 -15.18 -30.56
N GLN A 825 -38.57 -14.88 -30.48
CA GLN A 825 -38.07 -13.50 -30.53
C GLN A 825 -38.34 -12.81 -31.88
N VAL A 826 -38.46 -13.56 -32.98
CA VAL A 826 -38.79 -12.98 -34.31
C VAL A 826 -40.26 -12.61 -34.32
N ASP A 827 -41.15 -13.52 -33.91
CA ASP A 827 -42.59 -13.26 -33.83
C ASP A 827 -42.90 -12.02 -32.97
N LEU A 828 -42.22 -11.89 -31.83
CA LEU A 828 -42.39 -10.75 -30.92
C LEU A 828 -41.93 -9.42 -31.54
N LEU A 829 -40.91 -9.43 -32.41
CA LEU A 829 -40.45 -8.24 -33.12
C LEU A 829 -41.38 -7.90 -34.29
N GLU A 830 -41.89 -8.89 -35.02
CA GLU A 830 -42.89 -8.68 -36.07
C GLU A 830 -44.15 -8.02 -35.52
N GLU A 831 -44.62 -8.46 -34.35
CA GLU A 831 -45.76 -7.83 -33.67
C GLU A 831 -45.47 -6.39 -33.21
N ARG A 832 -44.27 -6.15 -32.67
CA ARG A 832 -43.87 -4.81 -32.24
C ARG A 832 -43.76 -3.84 -33.41
N TYR A 833 -43.23 -4.30 -34.54
CA TYR A 833 -43.01 -3.48 -35.74
C TYR A 833 -44.12 -3.63 -36.78
N ALA A 834 -45.31 -4.11 -36.40
CA ALA A 834 -46.44 -4.29 -37.32
C ALA A 834 -46.80 -3.02 -38.13
N GLY A 835 -46.51 -1.83 -37.60
CA GLY A 835 -46.69 -0.54 -38.27
C GLY A 835 -45.49 -0.02 -39.09
N ASN A 836 -44.35 -0.71 -39.09
CA ASN A 836 -43.12 -0.31 -39.79
C ASN A 836 -42.77 -1.31 -40.91
N HIS A 837 -43.19 -0.97 -42.14
CA HIS A 837 -43.02 -1.85 -43.30
C HIS A 837 -41.56 -2.19 -43.64
N LEU A 838 -40.62 -1.28 -43.39
CA LEU A 838 -39.19 -1.50 -43.65
C LEU A 838 -38.63 -2.57 -42.69
N LYS A 839 -38.89 -2.41 -41.39
CA LYS A 839 -38.44 -3.38 -40.36
C LYS A 839 -39.10 -4.74 -40.53
N LEU A 840 -40.38 -4.79 -40.88
CA LEU A 840 -41.06 -6.05 -41.19
C LEU A 840 -40.43 -6.79 -42.36
N ARG A 841 -40.09 -6.07 -43.44
CA ARG A 841 -39.43 -6.68 -44.61
C ARG A 841 -38.07 -7.27 -44.25
N GLN A 842 -37.31 -6.61 -43.37
CA GLN A 842 -36.05 -7.15 -42.87
C GLN A 842 -36.24 -8.41 -42.02
N LEU A 843 -37.34 -8.51 -41.26
CA LEU A 843 -37.64 -9.66 -40.40
C LEU A 843 -38.16 -10.89 -41.18
N GLN A 844 -38.89 -10.68 -42.29
CA GLN A 844 -39.50 -11.76 -43.08
C GLN A 844 -38.50 -12.82 -43.56
N ASP A 845 -37.27 -12.41 -43.89
CA ASP A 845 -36.23 -13.31 -44.41
C ASP A 845 -35.32 -13.91 -43.32
N VAL A 846 -35.53 -13.57 -42.04
CA VAL A 846 -34.65 -14.05 -40.97
C VAL A 846 -34.69 -15.56 -40.86
N ARG A 847 -35.89 -16.13 -40.93
CA ARG A 847 -36.09 -17.58 -40.78
C ARG A 847 -35.51 -18.39 -41.94
N THR A 848 -35.50 -17.82 -43.14
CA THR A 848 -34.95 -18.48 -44.34
C THR A 848 -33.43 -18.35 -44.38
N ARG A 849 -32.88 -17.20 -43.99
CA ARG A 849 -31.44 -16.94 -43.98
C ARG A 849 -30.72 -17.59 -42.79
N PHE A 850 -31.39 -17.71 -41.65
CA PHE A 850 -30.80 -18.21 -40.40
C PHE A 850 -31.65 -19.33 -39.78
N PRO A 851 -31.77 -20.49 -40.44
CA PRO A 851 -32.59 -21.60 -39.94
C PRO A 851 -32.06 -22.15 -38.61
N LEU A 852 -32.97 -22.54 -37.73
CA LEU A 852 -32.61 -23.09 -36.41
C LEU A 852 -32.14 -24.54 -36.52
N ASN A 853 -30.92 -24.80 -36.05
CA ASN A 853 -30.35 -26.15 -35.97
C ASN A 853 -30.87 -26.91 -34.72
N GLU A 854 -31.69 -27.94 -34.95
CA GLU A 854 -32.25 -28.77 -33.87
C GLU A 854 -31.19 -29.50 -33.03
N LYS A 855 -30.12 -30.02 -33.66
CA LYS A 855 -29.03 -30.72 -32.95
C LYS A 855 -28.31 -29.79 -31.99
N ALA A 856 -28.20 -28.52 -32.38
CA ALA A 856 -27.60 -27.47 -31.56
C ALA A 856 -28.55 -26.91 -30.49
N LYS A 857 -29.82 -27.36 -30.47
CA LYS A 857 -30.92 -26.78 -29.67
C LYS A 857 -31.01 -25.26 -29.88
N ALA A 858 -30.93 -24.85 -31.15
CA ALA A 858 -30.87 -23.44 -31.54
C ALA A 858 -32.18 -22.70 -31.25
N THR A 859 -32.08 -21.43 -30.87
CA THR A 859 -33.22 -20.52 -30.70
C THR A 859 -32.83 -19.10 -31.11
N TYR A 860 -33.81 -18.28 -31.52
CA TYR A 860 -33.55 -16.85 -31.70
C TYR A 860 -33.38 -16.17 -30.35
N ALA A 861 -32.42 -15.24 -30.30
CA ALA A 861 -32.08 -14.44 -29.14
C ALA A 861 -32.05 -12.96 -29.54
N ARG A 862 -32.49 -12.10 -28.63
CA ARG A 862 -32.48 -10.64 -28.79
C ARG A 862 -31.69 -10.02 -27.66
N LEU A 863 -30.81 -9.08 -27.98
CA LEU A 863 -30.10 -8.28 -26.97
C LEU A 863 -30.59 -6.84 -27.06
N SER A 864 -31.41 -6.40 -26.12
CA SER A 864 -31.95 -5.03 -26.10
C SER A 864 -31.00 -4.09 -25.37
N LEU A 865 -30.43 -3.11 -26.07
CA LEU A 865 -29.62 -2.02 -25.51
C LEU A 865 -30.55 -0.92 -25.00
N LEU A 866 -30.94 -1.00 -23.72
CA LEU A 866 -31.89 -0.05 -23.12
C LEU A 866 -31.26 1.27 -22.69
N LYS A 867 -29.95 1.26 -22.45
CA LYS A 867 -29.15 2.44 -22.11
C LYS A 867 -27.83 2.31 -22.83
N ASN A 868 -27.39 3.37 -23.50
CA ASN A 868 -26.08 3.45 -24.15
C ASN A 868 -25.58 4.90 -24.15
N ARG A 869 -24.77 5.28 -23.16
CA ARG A 869 -24.27 6.66 -23.05
C ARG A 869 -23.30 6.97 -24.20
N GLY A 870 -23.74 7.85 -25.10
CA GLY A 870 -22.96 8.31 -26.24
C GLY A 870 -23.08 7.44 -27.49
N GLY A 871 -23.89 6.36 -27.46
CA GLY A 871 -24.21 5.55 -28.64
C GLY A 871 -25.73 5.42 -28.82
N MET A 872 -26.15 4.58 -29.77
CA MET A 872 -27.58 4.37 -30.07
C MET A 872 -28.19 3.23 -29.25
N THR A 873 -29.50 3.31 -29.02
CA THR A 873 -30.29 2.14 -28.60
C THR A 873 -30.47 1.20 -29.79
N ALA A 874 -30.42 -0.10 -29.53
CA ALA A 874 -30.46 -1.11 -30.58
C ALA A 874 -30.99 -2.44 -30.03
N GLU A 875 -31.48 -3.29 -30.92
CA GLU A 875 -31.93 -4.65 -30.58
C GLU A 875 -31.30 -5.70 -31.49
N PRO A 876 -29.96 -5.87 -31.47
CA PRO A 876 -29.30 -6.89 -32.27
C PRO A 876 -29.86 -8.30 -31.98
N MET A 877 -30.03 -9.05 -33.06
CA MET A 877 -30.58 -10.39 -33.08
C MET A 877 -29.49 -11.43 -33.28
N PHE A 878 -29.70 -12.61 -32.71
CA PHE A 878 -28.77 -13.72 -32.77
C PHE A 878 -29.51 -15.05 -32.93
N VAL A 879 -28.85 -16.03 -33.55
CA VAL A 879 -29.18 -17.44 -33.33
C VAL A 879 -28.30 -17.96 -32.20
N TYR A 880 -28.92 -18.40 -31.11
CA TYR A 880 -28.25 -18.98 -29.96
C TYR A 880 -28.32 -20.51 -30.02
N GLU A 881 -27.19 -21.13 -30.35
CA GLU A 881 -26.97 -22.57 -30.34
C GLU A 881 -26.51 -23.02 -28.95
N ARG A 882 -27.51 -23.36 -28.12
CA ARG A 882 -27.32 -23.69 -26.70
C ARG A 882 -26.36 -24.86 -26.48
N ALA A 883 -26.47 -25.92 -27.28
CA ALA A 883 -25.62 -27.10 -27.11
C ALA A 883 -24.15 -26.84 -27.46
N TYR A 884 -23.88 -25.88 -28.35
CA TYR A 884 -22.53 -25.55 -28.81
C TYR A 884 -21.96 -24.32 -28.11
N HIS A 885 -22.69 -23.77 -27.13
CA HIS A 885 -22.35 -22.50 -26.48
C HIS A 885 -22.03 -21.40 -27.50
N ARG A 886 -22.81 -21.27 -28.58
CA ARG A 886 -22.46 -20.37 -29.70
C ARG A 886 -23.60 -19.42 -30.02
N PHE A 887 -23.26 -18.14 -30.19
CA PHE A 887 -24.15 -17.15 -30.79
C PHE A 887 -23.69 -16.89 -32.22
N ILE A 888 -24.65 -16.71 -33.13
CA ILE A 888 -24.42 -16.35 -34.52
C ILE A 888 -25.15 -15.02 -34.74
N PRO A 889 -24.45 -13.92 -35.11
CA PRO A 889 -25.11 -12.65 -35.39
C PRO A 889 -26.09 -12.80 -36.54
N VAL A 890 -27.27 -12.21 -36.37
CA VAL A 890 -28.23 -12.01 -37.45
C VAL A 890 -28.06 -10.54 -37.86
N ASP A 891 -27.30 -10.29 -38.93
CA ASP A 891 -27.00 -8.93 -39.39
C ASP A 891 -28.26 -8.25 -39.96
N LEU A 892 -29.07 -7.68 -39.07
CA LEU A 892 -30.25 -6.87 -39.36
C LEU A 892 -30.07 -5.48 -38.77
N ASP A 893 -30.36 -4.47 -39.58
CA ASP A 893 -30.46 -3.09 -39.11
C ASP A 893 -31.89 -2.78 -38.66
N LEU A 894 -32.18 -3.07 -37.39
CA LEU A 894 -33.48 -2.78 -36.77
C LEU A 894 -33.46 -1.47 -35.96
N GLY A 895 -32.54 -0.53 -36.24
CA GLY A 895 -32.19 0.66 -35.44
C GLY A 895 -33.32 1.41 -34.71
N GLY A 896 -33.00 2.12 -33.63
CA GLY A 896 -33.95 2.89 -32.81
C GLY A 896 -34.68 3.99 -33.59
N ASP A 897 -35.79 4.50 -33.04
CA ASP A 897 -36.76 5.44 -33.66
C ASP A 897 -36.23 6.81 -34.11
N ASN A 898 -34.92 6.97 -34.33
CA ASN A 898 -34.34 8.23 -34.79
C ASN A 898 -33.93 8.16 -36.27
N GLU A 899 -34.60 9.01 -37.03
CA GLU A 899 -34.30 9.52 -38.36
C GLU A 899 -32.79 9.73 -38.61
N PHE A 900 -32.14 8.81 -39.32
CA PHE A 900 -30.93 9.09 -40.07
C PHE A 900 -30.91 8.20 -41.33
N GLU A 901 -31.88 8.45 -42.23
CA GLU A 901 -31.84 7.95 -43.61
C GLU A 901 -31.19 8.98 -44.58
N ASP A 902 -30.68 10.12 -44.09
CA ASP A 902 -30.15 11.23 -44.91
C ASP A 902 -28.67 11.57 -44.62
N LEU A 903 -27.77 10.59 -44.61
CA LEU A 903 -26.30 10.84 -44.71
C LEU A 903 -25.59 9.82 -45.60
#